data_AF-A0A942MJ41-F1
#
_entry.id   AF-A0A942MJ41-F1
#
_cell.length_a   1.000
_cell.length_b   1.000
_cell.length_c   1.000
_cell.angle_alpha   90.00
_cell.angle_beta   90.00
_cell.angle_gamma   90.00
#
_symmetry.space_group_name_H-M   'P 1'
#
loop_
_entity.id
_entity.type
_entity.pdbx_description
1 polymer ?
#
loop_
_entity_poly.entity_id
_entity_poly.type
_entity_poly.pdbx_seq_one_letter_code
_entity_poly.pdbx_strand_id
1 'polypeptide(L)'
;MSIMTVHSELQKNFLTAVFQIDSNNPFDMSFDGQRLDCKDMLLYKMTERLLRGETAVLPFLMKKEKVMMLLVLNPNERQLQLHAAELEKFLIPVWAEPFSHGVKPFFSDRKPLGLLGAKLFPAGYVCFSSPVRLRDEVFQVLNTWLQLDHQRPRELSEETEMDAYSLRRQFHEAISIKNYEEAGMALKMLRQGNLLSDENNSFLEIQFLSTQGKWQAIWESNNYDAIANLDPLPAMVREALLKSFYQCVIMPAEKTGATDAALRALSDYQNSLGTLLRYRSGLEGDLFMRLFAYQAVLTENYEALERLVAECREDETLNLLASLMKQVPKKVGEKGQETPFELAKRYFADRLYDETFICLLDAPASLLRTQLLLGVATMTEDKEVLKTAREAFRLLPEEEQQAVWHEPQAKGWAKYVLGQSWRDEVGQDIILPNTWDEWFQVLLDDRDYLNETHKLDLTFSLDSKRGYWDSSSIALTTDVLMELLVNDHLSSAQTKGLRIMLPSFAGFMLRDDNFPDTEAEELYEYTVAAIQLFCSRNQTNTALQLNLLAGLFQIDFDHCQSQWAGMHKWLNSVPSLKLAGEVLEALELFCDYGLTADQLLVIYNNWVATLTRQFGNEMRTQVDTWRRLGMSLGADFSLIERLDALLAQSPPRDPLTRLSKTSVAVFSCREKAATRAASRIMERNSDIKVTVCSADRMNDHVKACASNCDLAIIVTACTSHALTYGITPYLQKNPVFPRSSGETGIIEAFEEWAATV
;
A
#
# COMPACT_ATOMS: atom_id res chain seq x y z
N MET A 1 28.82 45.63 17.01
CA MET A 1 28.06 44.88 18.03
C MET A 1 26.65 44.76 17.53
N SER A 2 26.15 43.54 17.46
CA SER A 2 24.78 43.25 17.05
C SER A 2 24.04 42.79 18.32
N ILE A 3 22.95 43.47 18.66
CA ILE A 3 22.17 43.19 19.87
C ILE A 3 20.88 42.49 19.45
N MET A 4 20.59 41.32 20.02
CA MET A 4 19.36 40.57 19.79
C MET A 4 18.61 40.33 21.09
N THR A 5 17.28 40.36 21.05
CA THR A 5 16.44 40.07 22.24
C THR A 5 15.98 38.62 22.21
N VAL A 6 16.26 37.86 23.27
CA VAL A 6 15.79 36.48 23.46
C VAL A 6 14.54 36.50 24.33
N HIS A 7 13.39 36.13 23.77
CA HIS A 7 12.11 36.25 24.49
C HIS A 7 11.85 35.10 25.46
N SER A 8 12.41 33.92 25.19
CA SER A 8 12.22 32.72 26.02
C SER A 8 13.37 32.52 26.99
N GLU A 9 13.03 32.40 28.27
CA GLU A 9 14.00 32.05 29.32
C GLU A 9 14.64 30.67 29.05
N LEU A 10 13.89 29.73 28.47
CA LEU A 10 14.40 28.42 28.08
C LEU A 10 15.48 28.53 27.00
N GLN A 11 15.23 29.34 25.96
CA GLN A 11 16.21 29.59 24.89
C GLN A 11 17.44 30.32 25.43
N LYS A 12 17.25 31.35 26.26
CA LYS A 12 18.36 32.06 26.92
C LYS A 12 19.25 31.09 27.69
N ASN A 13 18.67 30.26 28.54
CA ASN A 13 19.41 29.29 29.34
C ASN A 13 20.15 28.27 28.46
N PHE A 14 19.53 27.84 27.35
CA PHE A 14 20.18 26.94 26.39
C PHE A 14 21.39 27.61 25.72
N LEU A 15 21.25 28.86 25.28
CA LEU A 15 22.33 29.64 24.68
C LEU A 15 23.48 29.90 25.66
N THR A 16 23.16 30.22 26.91
CA THR A 16 24.16 30.33 28.00
C THR A 16 24.93 29.03 28.18
N ALA A 17 24.24 27.88 28.14
CA ALA A 17 24.86 26.58 28.31
C ALA A 17 25.72 26.16 27.10
N VAL A 18 25.24 26.36 25.87
CA VAL A 18 25.95 25.95 24.65
C VAL A 18 27.18 26.82 24.38
N PHE A 19 27.07 28.14 24.56
CA PHE A 19 28.19 29.07 24.37
C PHE A 19 29.08 29.21 25.61
N GLN A 20 28.74 28.52 26.70
CA GLN A 20 29.54 28.49 27.93
C GLN A 20 29.77 29.90 28.52
N ILE A 21 28.77 30.79 28.38
CA ILE A 21 28.85 32.23 28.72
C ILE A 21 29.27 32.42 30.19
N ASP A 22 28.63 31.69 31.12
CA ASP A 22 28.89 31.82 32.56
C ASP A 22 30.19 31.14 33.04
N SER A 23 30.90 30.45 32.15
CA SER A 23 32.14 29.75 32.52
C SER A 23 33.39 30.40 31.95
N ASN A 24 33.65 30.27 30.65
CA ASN A 24 34.86 30.86 30.03
C ASN A 24 34.58 31.51 28.70
N ASN A 25 33.32 31.56 28.29
CA ASN A 25 32.86 32.38 27.20
C ASN A 25 33.79 32.43 25.97
N PRO A 26 34.13 31.26 25.38
CA PRO A 26 35.12 31.18 24.30
C PRO A 26 34.72 31.93 23.02
N PHE A 27 33.48 32.42 22.96
CA PHE A 27 32.92 33.15 21.83
C PHE A 27 32.66 34.63 22.12
N ASP A 28 33.06 35.15 23.29
CA ASP A 28 32.92 36.56 23.69
C ASP A 28 31.46 37.07 23.57
N MET A 29 30.52 36.28 24.09
CA MET A 29 29.09 36.58 24.10
C MET A 29 28.64 36.93 25.51
N SER A 30 27.70 37.86 25.68
CA SER A 30 27.19 38.21 27.01
C SER A 30 25.70 38.52 26.98
N PHE A 31 25.03 38.35 28.12
CA PHE A 31 23.63 38.70 28.29
C PHE A 31 23.48 39.93 29.20
N ASP A 32 22.76 40.94 28.74
CA ASP A 32 22.22 42.03 29.56
C ASP A 32 20.69 41.89 29.63
N GLY A 33 20.20 41.29 30.72
CA GLY A 33 18.80 40.89 30.83
C GLY A 33 18.42 39.84 29.76
N GLN A 34 17.55 40.21 28.82
CA GLN A 34 17.17 39.38 27.67
C GLN A 34 17.94 39.73 26.39
N ARG A 35 18.88 40.69 26.45
CA ARG A 35 19.65 41.11 25.29
C ARG A 35 20.95 40.33 25.22
N LEU A 36 21.17 39.64 24.09
CA LEU A 36 22.43 38.98 23.77
C LEU A 36 23.32 39.92 22.98
N ASP A 37 24.50 40.22 23.51
CA ASP A 37 25.59 40.88 22.78
C ASP A 37 26.52 39.82 22.19
N CYS A 38 26.67 39.85 20.87
CA CYS A 38 27.53 38.96 20.10
C CYS A 38 28.35 39.76 19.09
N LYS A 39 29.68 39.65 19.19
CA LYS A 39 30.60 40.32 18.25
C LYS A 39 30.78 39.56 16.94
N ASP A 40 30.67 38.23 16.98
CA ASP A 40 30.80 37.39 15.79
C ASP A 40 29.49 37.41 14.98
N MET A 41 29.58 37.87 13.73
CA MET A 41 28.40 38.02 12.86
C MET A 41 27.78 36.69 12.44
N LEU A 42 28.57 35.61 12.31
CA LEU A 42 28.03 34.30 11.97
C LEU A 42 27.25 33.73 13.16
N LEU A 43 27.83 33.79 14.36
CA LEU A 43 27.17 33.30 15.57
C LEU A 43 25.90 34.09 15.88
N TYR A 44 25.91 35.40 15.64
CA TYR A 44 24.71 36.21 15.71
C TYR A 44 23.60 35.68 14.79
N LYS A 45 23.91 35.45 13.51
CA LYS A 45 22.92 34.93 12.53
C LYS A 45 22.45 33.52 12.86
N MET A 46 23.34 32.61 13.28
CA MET A 46 22.96 31.25 13.66
C MET A 46 22.08 31.24 14.91
N THR A 47 22.35 32.14 15.87
CA THR A 47 21.50 32.29 17.05
C THR A 47 20.14 32.86 16.67
N GLU A 48 20.09 33.84 15.76
CA GLU A 48 18.83 34.40 15.26
C GLU A 48 17.96 33.33 14.57
N ARG A 49 18.57 32.46 13.75
CA ARG A 49 17.89 31.31 13.13
C ARG A 49 17.29 30.38 14.17
N LEU A 50 18.05 30.04 15.22
CA LEU A 50 17.55 29.21 16.32
C LEU A 50 16.30 29.81 16.97
N LEU A 51 16.29 31.12 17.20
CA LEU A 51 15.15 31.81 17.82
C LEU A 51 13.90 31.80 16.92
N ARG A 52 14.09 31.76 15.60
CA ARG A 52 13.01 31.66 14.60
C ARG A 52 12.53 30.22 14.37
N GLY A 53 13.13 29.23 15.01
CA GLY A 53 12.83 27.82 14.78
C GLY A 53 13.42 27.28 13.47
N GLU A 54 14.34 28.01 12.85
CA GLU A 54 15.07 27.56 11.66
C GLU A 54 16.29 26.72 12.07
N THR A 55 16.87 26.01 11.11
CA THR A 55 18.09 25.24 11.37
C THR A 55 19.24 26.15 11.77
N ALA A 56 19.88 25.83 12.88
CA ALA A 56 21.05 26.55 13.39
C ALA A 56 22.23 25.59 13.60
N VAL A 57 23.44 26.08 13.34
CA VAL A 57 24.69 25.36 13.64
C VAL A 57 25.42 26.12 14.73
N LEU A 58 25.47 25.56 15.95
CA LEU A 58 26.08 26.21 17.10
C LEU A 58 27.37 25.49 17.53
N PRO A 59 28.49 26.22 17.68
CA PRO A 59 29.73 25.64 18.17
C PRO A 59 29.70 25.42 19.70
N PHE A 60 30.25 24.30 20.15
CA PHE A 60 30.44 23.95 21.55
C PHE A 60 31.88 23.48 21.78
N LEU A 61 32.63 24.15 22.66
CA LEU A 61 34.05 23.88 22.85
C LEU A 61 34.31 22.78 23.88
N MET A 62 34.97 21.69 23.47
CA MET A 62 35.43 20.64 24.39
C MET A 62 36.87 20.88 24.81
N LYS A 63 37.05 21.55 25.97
CA LYS A 63 38.36 21.97 26.49
C LYS A 63 39.42 20.87 26.54
N LYS A 64 39.05 19.66 26.96
CA LYS A 64 40.02 18.57 27.17
C LYS A 64 40.62 18.07 25.86
N GLU A 65 39.92 18.26 24.76
CA GLU A 65 40.23 17.59 23.50
C GLU A 65 40.72 18.56 22.42
N LYS A 66 40.67 19.88 22.67
CA LYS A 66 40.95 20.91 21.65
C LYS A 66 40.10 20.74 20.38
N VAL A 67 38.88 20.23 20.57
CA VAL A 67 37.88 20.00 19.53
C VAL A 67 36.71 20.96 19.75
N MET A 68 36.23 21.52 18.65
CA MET A 68 34.99 22.27 18.55
C MET A 68 33.91 21.35 17.97
N MET A 69 32.82 21.20 18.72
CA MET A 69 31.65 20.45 18.31
C MET A 69 30.70 21.39 17.59
N LEU A 70 30.22 21.02 16.41
CA LEU A 70 29.23 21.77 15.65
C LEU A 70 27.88 21.06 15.82
N LEU A 71 27.00 21.65 16.62
CA LEU A 71 25.66 21.11 16.88
C LEU A 71 24.71 21.65 15.83
N VAL A 72 24.18 20.77 14.97
CA VAL A 72 23.10 21.08 14.04
C VAL A 72 21.78 20.86 14.77
N LEU A 73 20.96 21.90 14.83
CA LEU A 73 19.75 21.97 15.64
C LEU A 73 18.57 22.41 14.77
N ASN A 74 17.46 21.67 14.83
CA ASN A 74 16.17 22.09 14.30
C ASN A 74 15.05 21.39 15.10
N PRO A 75 13.94 22.07 15.46
CA PRO A 75 12.82 21.43 16.14
C PRO A 75 12.13 20.33 15.32
N ASN A 76 12.15 20.46 13.98
CA ASN A 76 11.59 19.52 13.03
C ASN A 76 12.68 18.51 12.58
N GLU A 77 12.42 17.23 12.82
CA GLU A 77 13.37 16.15 12.55
C GLU A 77 13.73 16.04 11.05
N ARG A 78 12.76 16.21 10.16
CA ARG A 78 12.99 16.12 8.71
C ARG A 78 13.92 17.24 8.24
N GLN A 79 13.68 18.47 8.71
CA GLN A 79 14.53 19.62 8.40
C GLN A 79 15.93 19.49 9.02
N LEU A 80 16.03 18.91 10.21
CA LEU A 80 17.31 18.57 10.85
C LEU A 80 18.12 17.61 9.96
N GLN A 81 17.51 16.49 9.55
CA GLN A 81 18.19 15.47 8.75
C GLN A 81 18.60 16.01 7.37
N LEU A 82 17.73 16.77 6.70
CA LEU A 82 18.01 17.35 5.38
C LEU A 82 19.21 18.31 5.42
N HIS A 83 19.18 19.30 6.33
CA HIS A 83 20.27 20.27 6.43
C HIS A 83 21.54 19.66 7.01
N ALA A 84 21.44 18.65 7.88
CA ALA A 84 22.62 17.93 8.35
C ALA A 84 23.32 17.19 7.20
N ALA A 85 22.58 16.50 6.33
CA ALA A 85 23.14 15.82 5.15
C ALA A 85 23.74 16.80 4.13
N GLU A 86 23.20 18.02 4.03
CA GLU A 86 23.79 19.07 3.22
C GLU A 86 25.09 19.60 3.84
N LEU A 87 25.06 19.97 5.12
CA LEU A 87 26.23 20.46 5.87
C LEU A 87 27.36 19.43 5.88
N GLU A 88 27.04 18.14 5.93
CA GLU A 88 28.01 17.06 5.81
C GLU A 88 28.84 17.19 4.53
N LYS A 89 28.22 17.52 3.39
CA LYS A 89 28.91 17.73 2.10
C LYS A 89 29.79 18.99 2.09
N PHE A 90 29.45 20.00 2.90
CA PHE A 90 30.23 21.23 3.02
C PHE A 90 31.43 21.06 3.97
N LEU A 91 31.24 20.32 5.06
CA LEU A 91 32.21 20.22 6.15
C LEU A 91 33.17 19.02 5.97
N ILE A 92 32.68 17.89 5.46
CA ILE A 92 33.44 16.63 5.37
C ILE A 92 33.98 16.45 3.94
N PRO A 93 35.23 15.95 3.78
CA PRO A 93 36.16 15.48 4.82
C PRO A 93 37.17 16.54 5.29
N VAL A 94 37.07 17.78 4.81
CA VAL A 94 38.18 18.73 4.90
C VAL A 94 38.21 19.49 6.23
N TRP A 95 37.04 19.90 6.72
CA TRP A 95 36.92 20.88 7.82
C TRP A 95 36.44 20.25 9.12
N ALA A 96 35.69 19.15 9.03
CA ALA A 96 35.18 18.42 10.17
C ALA A 96 35.05 16.92 9.85
N GLU A 97 34.83 16.14 10.90
CA GLU A 97 34.51 14.73 10.86
C GLU A 97 33.15 14.50 11.55
N PRO A 98 32.41 13.42 11.23
CA PRO A 98 31.17 13.14 11.94
C PRO A 98 31.53 12.68 13.35
N PHE A 99 31.05 13.41 14.36
CA PHE A 99 31.26 12.97 15.75
C PHE A 99 30.39 11.74 16.05
N SER A 100 29.24 11.66 15.40
CA SER A 100 28.37 10.49 15.45
C SER A 100 27.47 10.42 14.22
N HIS A 101 27.18 9.20 13.75
CA HIS A 101 26.19 9.00 12.69
C HIS A 101 24.76 9.12 13.22
N GLY A 102 23.92 9.78 12.42
CA GLY A 102 22.50 9.98 12.68
C GLY A 102 22.18 11.04 13.74
N VAL A 103 20.89 11.16 14.04
CA VAL A 103 20.36 12.08 15.05
C VAL A 103 20.61 11.51 16.44
N LYS A 104 21.07 12.35 17.36
CA LYS A 104 21.30 12.00 18.77
C LYS A 104 20.28 12.67 19.67
N PRO A 105 19.65 11.92 20.60
CA PRO A 105 18.79 12.54 21.59
C PRO A 105 19.64 13.36 22.56
N PHE A 106 19.06 14.43 23.07
CA PHE A 106 19.59 15.08 24.26
C PHE A 106 19.25 14.23 25.49
N PHE A 107 20.26 13.73 26.20
CA PHE A 107 20.04 13.00 27.43
C PHE A 107 19.76 13.98 28.59
N SER A 108 18.66 13.74 29.30
CA SER A 108 18.14 14.61 30.36
C SER A 108 18.89 14.49 31.68
N ASP A 109 19.89 13.60 31.78
CA ASP A 109 20.23 12.99 33.04
C ASP A 109 21.30 13.69 33.87
N ARG A 110 22.20 14.56 33.36
CA ARG A 110 23.23 15.22 34.24
C ARG A 110 23.75 16.62 33.90
N LYS A 111 23.51 17.21 32.73
CA LYS A 111 24.08 18.54 32.38
C LYS A 111 23.00 19.51 31.87
N PRO A 112 23.09 20.82 32.19
CA PRO A 112 22.10 21.83 31.76
C PRO A 112 21.81 21.80 30.25
N LEU A 113 22.84 21.63 29.42
CA LEU A 113 22.71 21.56 27.97
C LEU A 113 21.81 20.40 27.51
N GLY A 114 21.94 19.23 28.14
CA GLY A 114 21.13 18.05 27.81
C GLY A 114 19.65 18.25 28.19
N LEU A 115 19.39 18.72 29.40
CA LEU A 115 18.03 18.98 29.87
C LEU A 115 17.31 20.05 29.03
N LEU A 116 18.01 21.16 28.72
CA LEU A 116 17.46 22.26 27.95
C LEU A 116 17.30 21.90 26.47
N GLY A 117 18.27 21.19 25.91
CA GLY A 117 18.24 20.67 24.55
C GLY A 117 17.08 19.69 24.33
N ALA A 118 16.83 18.77 25.26
CA ALA A 118 15.72 17.82 25.16
C ALA A 118 14.34 18.51 25.12
N LYS A 119 14.21 19.68 25.76
CA LYS A 119 12.97 20.47 25.76
C LYS A 119 12.79 21.29 24.48
N LEU A 120 13.87 21.86 23.94
CA LEU A 120 13.81 22.71 22.75
C LEU A 120 13.86 21.91 21.43
N PHE A 121 14.57 20.79 21.44
CA PHE A 121 14.85 19.95 20.28
C PHE A 121 14.55 18.49 20.63
N PRO A 122 13.25 18.12 20.75
CA PRO A 122 12.86 16.76 21.14
C PRO A 122 13.32 15.70 20.13
N ALA A 123 13.45 16.10 18.85
CA ALA A 123 14.03 15.26 17.80
C ALA A 123 15.52 14.95 18.03
N GLY A 124 16.25 15.77 18.81
CA GLY A 124 17.67 15.62 19.05
C GLY A 124 18.54 16.60 18.24
N TYR A 125 19.77 16.19 17.93
CA TYR A 125 20.75 16.98 17.19
C TYR A 125 21.67 16.09 16.34
N VAL A 126 22.28 16.66 15.29
CA VAL A 126 23.40 16.03 14.57
C VAL A 126 24.68 16.78 14.94
N CYS A 127 25.82 16.08 14.99
CA CYS A 127 27.06 16.70 15.44
C CYS A 127 28.28 16.34 14.60
N PHE A 128 29.04 17.37 14.26
CA PHE A 128 30.36 17.26 13.64
C PHE A 128 31.44 17.73 14.62
N SER A 129 32.63 17.15 14.52
CA SER A 129 33.80 17.57 15.29
C SER A 129 34.84 18.20 14.38
N SER A 130 35.33 19.38 14.75
CA SER A 130 36.41 20.07 14.04
C SER A 130 37.53 20.47 15.01
N PRO A 131 38.81 20.35 14.63
CA PRO A 131 39.91 20.92 15.40
C PRO A 131 39.73 22.43 15.61
N VAL A 132 39.97 22.92 16.83
CA VAL A 132 39.80 24.37 17.16
C VAL A 132 40.65 25.29 16.27
N ARG A 133 41.78 24.80 15.76
CA ARG A 133 42.64 25.54 14.83
C ARG A 133 41.99 25.84 13.47
N LEU A 134 40.94 25.10 13.08
CA LEU A 134 40.18 25.28 11.84
C LEU A 134 38.92 26.11 12.04
N ARG A 135 38.78 26.79 13.20
CA ARG A 135 37.56 27.52 13.57
C ARG A 135 37.17 28.53 12.51
N ASP A 136 38.12 29.34 12.05
CA ASP A 136 37.84 30.46 11.15
C ASP A 136 37.42 29.95 9.76
N GLU A 137 38.07 28.88 9.28
CA GLU A 137 37.73 28.23 8.02
C GLU A 137 36.37 27.55 8.07
N VAL A 138 36.05 26.83 9.15
CA VAL A 138 34.71 26.26 9.37
C VAL A 138 33.65 27.36 9.37
N PHE A 139 33.92 28.49 10.04
CA PHE A 139 32.98 29.60 10.10
C PHE A 139 32.79 30.23 8.72
N GLN A 140 33.84 30.32 7.92
CA GLN A 140 33.73 30.78 6.53
C GLN A 140 32.83 29.85 5.70
N VAL A 141 33.01 28.53 5.80
CA VAL A 141 32.19 27.51 5.11
C VAL A 141 30.73 27.59 5.54
N LEU A 142 30.48 27.69 6.85
CA LEU A 142 29.12 27.84 7.39
C LEU A 142 28.46 29.15 6.92
N ASN A 143 29.22 30.24 6.79
CA ASN A 143 28.70 31.48 6.23
C ASN A 143 28.36 31.33 4.73
N THR A 144 29.13 30.57 3.96
CA THR A 144 28.79 30.23 2.56
C THR A 144 27.51 29.40 2.49
N TRP A 145 27.37 28.34 3.30
CA TRP A 145 26.15 27.55 3.39
C TRP A 145 24.94 28.44 3.74
N LEU A 146 25.10 29.33 4.71
CA LEU A 146 24.04 30.27 5.12
C LEU A 146 23.62 31.22 3.99
N GLN A 147 24.56 31.70 3.19
CA GLN A 147 24.27 32.54 2.02
C GLN A 147 23.50 31.77 0.95
N LEU A 148 23.90 30.53 0.68
CA LEU A 148 23.23 29.66 -0.29
C LEU A 148 21.82 29.29 0.18
N ASP A 149 21.63 29.01 1.47
CA ASP A 149 20.32 28.72 2.04
C ASP A 149 19.37 29.93 1.95
N HIS A 150 19.88 31.15 2.18
CA HIS A 150 19.09 32.38 1.96
C HIS A 150 18.76 32.67 0.49
N GLN A 151 19.63 32.26 -0.43
CA GLN A 151 19.41 32.39 -1.86
C GLN A 151 18.63 31.21 -2.45
N ARG A 152 18.40 30.15 -1.66
CA ARG A 152 17.64 28.99 -2.09
C ARG A 152 16.30 29.53 -2.59
N PRO A 153 15.94 29.26 -3.87
CA PRO A 153 14.61 29.54 -4.35
C PRO A 153 13.68 28.94 -3.30
N ARG A 154 12.80 29.76 -2.72
CA ARG A 154 11.63 29.20 -2.06
C ARG A 154 10.89 28.53 -3.20
N GLU A 155 11.25 27.28 -3.47
CA GLU A 155 10.29 26.37 -4.05
C GLU A 155 9.07 26.62 -3.17
N LEU A 156 8.00 27.10 -3.79
CA LEU A 156 6.68 26.81 -3.30
C LEU A 156 6.54 25.28 -3.40
N SER A 157 7.36 24.53 -2.66
CA SER A 157 6.78 23.54 -1.79
C SER A 157 5.83 24.37 -0.95
N GLU A 158 4.61 24.52 -1.44
CA GLU A 158 3.50 24.01 -0.65
C GLU A 158 4.12 22.82 0.09
N GLU A 159 4.46 23.02 1.38
CA GLU A 159 4.26 21.94 2.33
C GLU A 159 2.85 21.53 1.97
N THR A 160 2.74 20.53 1.09
CA THR A 160 1.49 19.89 0.80
C THR A 160 1.25 19.28 2.16
N GLU A 161 0.56 20.03 3.03
CA GLU A 161 -0.14 19.48 4.16
C GLU A 161 -0.68 18.18 3.60
N MET A 162 -0.15 17.05 4.09
CA MET A 162 -0.53 15.76 3.53
C MET A 162 -2.02 15.67 3.75
N ASP A 163 -2.74 15.97 2.69
CA ASP A 163 -4.17 16.16 2.73
C ASP A 163 -4.82 14.78 2.81
N ALA A 164 -6.11 14.77 3.11
CA ALA A 164 -6.89 13.52 3.17
C ALA A 164 -6.66 12.67 1.92
N TYR A 165 -6.47 13.35 0.79
CA TYR A 165 -6.24 12.75 -0.50
C TYR A 165 -4.88 12.01 -0.59
N SER A 166 -3.78 12.71 -0.36
CA SER A 166 -2.42 12.15 -0.46
C SER A 166 -2.25 10.94 0.47
N LEU A 167 -2.82 11.01 1.66
CA LEU A 167 -2.78 9.91 2.63
C LEU A 167 -3.67 8.73 2.22
N ARG A 168 -4.86 8.96 1.67
CA ARG A 168 -5.71 7.87 1.12
C ARG A 168 -5.03 7.16 -0.04
N ARG A 169 -4.40 7.94 -0.92
CA ARG A 169 -3.63 7.38 -2.03
C ARG A 169 -2.47 6.53 -1.52
N GLN A 170 -1.66 7.06 -0.59
CA GLN A 170 -0.58 6.31 0.04
C GLN A 170 -1.10 5.03 0.70
N PHE A 171 -2.26 5.08 1.36
CA PHE A 171 -2.91 3.91 1.94
C PHE A 171 -3.26 2.86 0.88
N HIS A 172 -3.90 3.24 -0.23
CA HIS A 172 -4.26 2.30 -1.29
C HIS A 172 -3.06 1.75 -2.07
N GLU A 173 -2.01 2.56 -2.28
CA GLU A 173 -0.73 2.14 -2.85
C GLU A 173 -0.04 1.13 -1.91
N ALA A 174 0.04 1.44 -0.62
CA ALA A 174 0.64 0.56 0.37
C ALA A 174 -0.14 -0.77 0.50
N ILE A 175 -1.47 -0.74 0.42
CA ILE A 175 -2.30 -1.97 0.37
C ILE A 175 -2.02 -2.79 -0.90
N SER A 176 -1.85 -2.16 -2.07
CA SER A 176 -1.64 -2.90 -3.32
C SER A 176 -0.32 -3.66 -3.33
N ILE A 177 0.73 -3.09 -2.76
CA ILE A 177 2.03 -3.76 -2.56
C ILE A 177 2.13 -4.51 -1.22
N LYS A 178 1.04 -4.57 -0.44
CA LYS A 178 0.95 -5.25 0.85
C LYS A 178 1.97 -4.75 1.89
N ASN A 179 2.35 -3.49 1.79
CA ASN A 179 3.08 -2.77 2.83
C ASN A 179 2.13 -2.33 3.95
N TYR A 180 1.70 -3.28 4.78
CA TYR A 180 0.70 -3.03 5.83
C TYR A 180 1.18 -2.05 6.90
N GLU A 181 2.49 -1.92 7.11
CA GLU A 181 3.07 -0.94 8.03
C GLU A 181 2.79 0.48 7.52
N GLU A 182 3.14 0.76 6.27
CA GLU A 182 2.91 2.07 5.65
C GLU A 182 1.42 2.39 5.52
N ALA A 183 0.59 1.41 5.12
CA ALA A 183 -0.87 1.56 5.11
C ALA A 183 -1.41 1.89 6.51
N GLY A 184 -0.91 1.20 7.55
CA GLY A 184 -1.27 1.47 8.94
C GLY A 184 -0.87 2.88 9.40
N MET A 185 0.32 3.36 9.00
CA MET A 185 0.75 4.73 9.26
C MET A 185 -0.15 5.75 8.56
N ALA A 186 -0.43 5.57 7.27
CA ALA A 186 -1.30 6.46 6.50
C ALA A 186 -2.72 6.52 7.11
N LEU A 187 -3.30 5.38 7.49
CA LEU A 187 -4.60 5.32 8.16
C LEU A 187 -4.58 6.02 9.52
N LYS A 188 -3.51 5.85 10.31
CA LYS A 188 -3.34 6.54 11.59
C LYS A 188 -3.26 8.06 11.40
N MET A 189 -2.54 8.52 10.38
CA MET A 189 -2.44 9.95 10.06
C MET A 189 -3.78 10.53 9.62
N LEU A 190 -4.55 9.82 8.78
CA LEU A 190 -5.91 10.21 8.40
C LEU A 190 -6.82 10.40 9.62
N ARG A 191 -6.75 9.46 10.58
CA ARG A 191 -7.52 9.53 11.84
C ARG A 191 -7.09 10.69 12.71
N GLN A 192 -5.79 10.86 12.94
CA GLN A 192 -5.26 11.92 13.81
C GLN A 192 -5.50 13.32 13.25
N GLY A 193 -5.53 13.46 11.93
CA GLY A 193 -5.85 14.71 11.26
C GLY A 193 -7.35 15.03 11.18
N ASN A 194 -8.24 14.15 11.65
CA ASN A 194 -9.70 14.26 11.45
C ASN A 194 -10.08 14.51 9.98
N LEU A 195 -9.34 13.87 9.06
CA LEU A 195 -9.44 14.12 7.63
C LEU A 195 -10.57 13.32 6.94
N LEU A 196 -11.28 12.48 7.70
CA LEU A 196 -12.33 11.58 7.21
C LEU A 196 -13.52 11.56 8.18
N SER A 197 -14.71 11.27 7.65
CA SER A 197 -15.87 10.94 8.48
C SER A 197 -15.67 9.59 9.19
N ASP A 198 -16.40 9.36 10.28
CA ASP A 198 -16.32 8.12 11.06
C ASP A 198 -16.71 6.88 10.22
N GLU A 199 -17.65 7.04 9.28
CA GLU A 199 -18.02 5.97 8.35
C GLU A 199 -16.86 5.64 7.40
N ASN A 200 -16.26 6.66 6.78
CA ASN A 200 -15.12 6.46 5.87
C ASN A 200 -13.91 5.86 6.58
N ASN A 201 -13.64 6.29 7.83
CA ASN A 201 -12.60 5.68 8.65
C ASN A 201 -12.85 4.19 8.89
N SER A 202 -14.11 3.82 9.14
CA SER A 202 -14.51 2.45 9.36
C SER A 202 -14.43 1.61 8.07
N PHE A 203 -14.77 2.19 6.91
CA PHE A 203 -14.62 1.54 5.61
C PHE A 203 -13.15 1.22 5.30
N LEU A 204 -12.24 2.19 5.49
CA LEU A 204 -10.82 1.98 5.28
C LEU A 204 -10.24 0.97 6.28
N GLU A 205 -10.73 0.96 7.52
CA GLU A 205 -10.34 -0.06 8.51
C GLU A 205 -10.76 -1.47 8.10
N ILE A 206 -12.00 -1.65 7.64
CA ILE A 206 -12.48 -2.94 7.14
C ILE A 206 -11.64 -3.37 5.94
N GLN A 207 -11.35 -2.46 5.01
CA GLN A 207 -10.50 -2.75 3.84
C GLN A 207 -9.07 -3.13 4.26
N PHE A 208 -8.50 -2.43 5.24
CA PHE A 208 -7.18 -2.74 5.78
C PHE A 208 -7.14 -4.14 6.44
N LEU A 209 -8.16 -4.48 7.22
CA LEU A 209 -8.25 -5.79 7.87
C LEU A 209 -8.55 -6.91 6.87
N SER A 210 -9.39 -6.65 5.87
CA SER A 210 -9.78 -7.65 4.87
C SER A 210 -8.60 -8.03 3.96
N THR A 211 -7.78 -7.05 3.57
CA THR A 211 -6.55 -7.26 2.79
C THR A 211 -5.46 -8.01 3.56
N GLN A 212 -5.59 -8.08 4.89
CA GLN A 212 -4.77 -8.90 5.79
C GLN A 212 -5.44 -10.24 6.14
N GLY A 213 -6.64 -10.53 5.64
CA GLY A 213 -7.40 -11.72 6.02
C GLY A 213 -7.78 -11.79 7.50
N LYS A 214 -7.81 -10.65 8.22
CA LYS A 214 -8.17 -10.58 9.65
C LYS A 214 -9.67 -10.59 9.87
N TRP A 215 -10.33 -11.64 9.40
CA TRP A 215 -11.79 -11.79 9.43
C TRP A 215 -12.37 -11.72 10.85
N GLN A 216 -11.71 -12.35 11.82
CA GLN A 216 -12.14 -12.29 13.22
C GLN A 216 -12.15 -10.86 13.76
N ALA A 217 -11.13 -10.05 13.42
CA ALA A 217 -11.05 -8.66 13.87
C ALA A 217 -12.14 -7.78 13.24
N ILE A 218 -12.58 -8.10 12.01
CA ILE A 218 -13.72 -7.44 11.37
C ILE A 218 -15.01 -7.82 12.10
N TRP A 219 -15.24 -9.12 12.32
CA TRP A 219 -16.46 -9.64 12.97
C TRP A 219 -16.61 -9.16 14.42
N GLU A 220 -15.51 -9.14 15.18
CA GLU A 220 -15.48 -8.67 16.58
C GLU A 220 -15.41 -7.15 16.71
N SER A 221 -15.42 -6.40 15.59
CA SER A 221 -15.40 -4.95 15.64
C SER A 221 -16.66 -4.41 16.30
N ASN A 222 -16.50 -3.47 17.23
CA ASN A 222 -17.62 -2.78 17.88
C ASN A 222 -18.52 -2.03 16.88
N ASN A 223 -18.02 -1.75 15.67
CA ASN A 223 -18.75 -1.04 14.63
C ASN A 223 -19.37 -1.99 13.59
N TYR A 224 -19.22 -3.31 13.71
CA TYR A 224 -19.71 -4.26 12.70
C TYR A 224 -21.21 -4.05 12.41
N ASP A 225 -22.05 -4.13 13.43
CA ASP A 225 -23.51 -3.99 13.29
C ASP A 225 -23.89 -2.61 12.75
N ALA A 226 -23.20 -1.55 13.18
CA ALA A 226 -23.47 -0.19 12.71
C ALA A 226 -23.21 -0.06 11.21
N ILE A 227 -22.10 -0.62 10.73
CA ILE A 227 -21.70 -0.57 9.32
C ILE A 227 -22.57 -1.50 8.47
N ALA A 228 -22.89 -2.69 8.97
CA ALA A 228 -23.77 -3.66 8.29
C ALA A 228 -25.19 -3.15 8.08
N ASN A 229 -25.61 -2.11 8.82
CA ASN A 229 -26.90 -1.44 8.65
C ASN A 229 -26.85 -0.21 7.72
N LEU A 230 -25.67 0.21 7.26
CA LEU A 230 -25.54 1.28 6.29
C LEU A 230 -26.03 0.83 4.91
N ASP A 231 -26.63 1.76 4.19
CA ASP A 231 -27.15 1.54 2.84
C ASP A 231 -27.22 2.90 2.12
N PRO A 232 -26.40 3.15 1.07
CA PRO A 232 -25.54 2.19 0.38
C PRO A 232 -24.23 1.87 1.12
N LEU A 233 -23.64 0.71 0.82
CA LEU A 233 -22.35 0.26 1.34
C LEU A 233 -21.43 -0.09 0.15
N PRO A 234 -20.15 0.36 0.13
CA PRO A 234 -19.23 0.00 -0.95
C PRO A 234 -19.09 -1.53 -1.10
N ALA A 235 -19.06 -2.04 -2.34
CA ALA A 235 -19.11 -3.48 -2.59
C ALA A 235 -18.01 -4.26 -1.87
N MET A 236 -16.76 -3.77 -1.88
CA MET A 236 -15.66 -4.44 -1.17
C MET A 236 -15.83 -4.47 0.34
N VAL A 237 -16.43 -3.44 0.94
CA VAL A 237 -16.70 -3.40 2.39
C VAL A 237 -17.80 -4.41 2.71
N ARG A 238 -18.85 -4.46 1.90
CA ARG A 238 -19.94 -5.44 2.00
C ARG A 238 -19.42 -6.87 1.89
N GLU A 239 -18.60 -7.12 0.87
CA GLU A 239 -17.93 -8.38 0.62
C GLU A 239 -17.08 -8.81 1.82
N ALA A 240 -16.28 -7.88 2.37
CA ALA A 240 -15.45 -8.14 3.55
C ALA A 240 -16.28 -8.46 4.81
N LEU A 241 -17.39 -7.75 5.05
CA LEU A 241 -18.28 -8.02 6.18
C LEU A 241 -18.94 -9.39 6.06
N LEU A 242 -19.46 -9.74 4.88
CA LEU A 242 -20.06 -11.05 4.63
C LEU A 242 -19.02 -12.18 4.69
N LYS A 243 -17.82 -11.98 4.14
CA LYS A 243 -16.70 -12.92 4.29
C LYS A 243 -16.34 -13.14 5.74
N SER A 244 -16.26 -12.06 6.54
CA SER A 244 -15.94 -12.18 7.95
C SER A 244 -17.00 -12.99 8.72
N PHE A 245 -18.28 -12.73 8.47
CA PHE A 245 -19.38 -13.50 9.06
C PHE A 245 -19.31 -14.97 8.63
N TYR A 246 -19.13 -15.24 7.34
CA TYR A 246 -19.04 -16.61 6.84
C TYR A 246 -17.91 -17.39 7.53
N GLN A 247 -16.71 -16.80 7.56
CA GLN A 247 -15.51 -17.42 8.13
C GLN A 247 -15.64 -17.66 9.64
N CYS A 248 -16.24 -16.72 10.38
CA CYS A 248 -16.29 -16.79 11.84
C CYS A 248 -17.50 -17.57 12.37
N VAL A 249 -18.61 -17.62 11.62
CA VAL A 249 -19.90 -18.15 12.10
C VAL A 249 -20.38 -19.35 11.27
N ILE A 250 -20.53 -19.18 9.96
CA ILE A 250 -21.18 -20.19 9.10
C ILE A 250 -20.27 -21.38 8.85
N MET A 251 -19.04 -21.13 8.42
CA MET A 251 -18.10 -22.18 8.05
C MET A 251 -17.76 -23.14 9.22
N PRO A 252 -17.54 -22.68 10.47
CA PRO A 252 -17.42 -23.59 11.60
C PRO A 252 -18.67 -24.48 11.77
N ALA A 253 -19.86 -23.94 11.57
CA ALA A 253 -21.10 -24.71 11.63
C ALA A 253 -21.19 -25.76 10.50
N GLU A 254 -20.81 -25.40 9.26
CA GLU A 254 -20.73 -26.34 8.14
C GLU A 254 -19.77 -27.51 8.40
N LYS A 255 -18.59 -27.22 8.99
CA LYS A 255 -17.58 -28.25 9.30
C LYS A 255 -18.06 -29.30 10.29
N THR A 256 -19.00 -28.96 11.17
CA THR A 256 -19.63 -29.94 12.07
C THR A 256 -20.62 -30.87 11.37
N GLY A 257 -20.79 -30.73 10.04
CA GLY A 257 -21.56 -31.62 9.19
C GLY A 257 -23.07 -31.38 9.24
N ALA A 258 -23.52 -30.29 9.87
CA ALA A 258 -24.93 -29.98 10.01
C ALA A 258 -25.27 -28.71 9.23
N THR A 259 -25.86 -28.87 8.04
CA THR A 259 -26.58 -27.81 7.32
C THR A 259 -27.56 -27.07 8.25
N ASP A 260 -28.19 -27.81 9.17
CA ASP A 260 -29.09 -27.27 10.19
C ASP A 260 -28.38 -26.39 11.25
N ALA A 261 -27.09 -26.62 11.49
CA ALA A 261 -26.30 -25.75 12.37
C ALA A 261 -25.99 -24.43 11.68
N ALA A 262 -25.65 -24.45 10.39
CA ALA A 262 -25.44 -23.24 9.60
C ALA A 262 -26.72 -22.40 9.48
N LEU A 263 -27.87 -23.04 9.22
CA LEU A 263 -29.18 -22.37 9.19
C LEU A 263 -29.54 -21.72 10.53
N ARG A 264 -29.32 -22.43 11.64
CA ARG A 264 -29.54 -21.88 12.98
C ARG A 264 -28.60 -20.71 13.27
N ALA A 265 -27.32 -20.86 12.96
CA ALA A 265 -26.35 -19.78 13.15
C ALA A 265 -26.73 -18.54 12.32
N LEU A 266 -27.13 -18.70 11.06
CA LEU A 266 -27.61 -17.57 10.25
C LEU A 266 -28.85 -16.92 10.88
N SER A 267 -29.80 -17.72 11.36
CA SER A 267 -31.00 -17.21 12.04
C SER A 267 -30.67 -16.43 13.31
N ASP A 268 -29.69 -16.89 14.10
CA ASP A 268 -29.31 -16.26 15.37
C ASP A 268 -28.65 -14.88 15.16
N TYR A 269 -27.94 -14.70 14.03
CA TYR A 269 -27.20 -13.48 13.69
C TYR A 269 -27.88 -12.59 12.66
N GLN A 270 -29.11 -12.90 12.24
CA GLN A 270 -29.79 -12.16 11.15
C GLN A 270 -29.89 -10.65 11.41
N ASN A 271 -30.08 -10.24 12.68
CA ASN A 271 -30.16 -8.82 13.04
C ASN A 271 -28.81 -8.09 12.91
N SER A 272 -27.69 -8.77 13.20
CA SER A 272 -26.34 -8.21 13.06
C SER A 272 -25.93 -8.03 11.60
N LEU A 273 -26.50 -8.82 10.69
CA LEU A 273 -26.20 -8.73 9.25
C LEU A 273 -26.91 -7.56 8.56
N GLY A 274 -27.87 -6.91 9.21
CA GLY A 274 -28.51 -5.68 8.72
C GLY A 274 -28.98 -5.76 7.27
N THR A 275 -28.34 -4.98 6.39
CA THR A 275 -28.69 -4.87 4.96
C THR A 275 -27.85 -5.80 4.06
N LEU A 276 -26.86 -6.51 4.61
CA LEU A 276 -25.84 -7.22 3.83
C LEU A 276 -26.40 -8.33 2.92
N LEU A 277 -27.48 -9.01 3.34
CA LEU A 277 -28.10 -10.13 2.61
C LEU A 277 -29.30 -9.73 1.74
N ARG A 278 -29.54 -8.43 1.49
CA ARG A 278 -30.68 -7.96 0.69
C ARG A 278 -30.57 -8.25 -0.80
N TYR A 279 -29.35 -8.33 -1.31
CA TYR A 279 -29.09 -8.55 -2.74
C TYR A 279 -27.72 -9.22 -2.89
N ARG A 280 -27.54 -10.10 -3.86
CA ARG A 280 -26.28 -10.80 -4.13
C ARG A 280 -25.44 -10.11 -5.19
N SER A 281 -26.07 -9.39 -6.14
CA SER A 281 -25.35 -8.71 -7.23
C SER A 281 -24.10 -7.96 -6.73
N GLY A 282 -22.99 -8.11 -7.45
CA GLY A 282 -21.67 -7.58 -7.10
C GLY A 282 -20.83 -8.48 -6.17
N LEU A 283 -21.35 -9.63 -5.72
CA LEU A 283 -20.62 -10.61 -4.92
C LEU A 283 -20.31 -11.86 -5.75
N GLU A 284 -19.04 -12.20 -5.86
CA GLU A 284 -18.55 -13.34 -6.62
C GLU A 284 -17.97 -14.43 -5.68
N GLY A 285 -18.21 -15.69 -6.01
CA GLY A 285 -17.64 -16.85 -5.31
C GLY A 285 -18.65 -17.68 -4.52
N ASP A 286 -18.28 -18.94 -4.30
CA ASP A 286 -19.16 -19.98 -3.77
C ASP A 286 -19.66 -19.69 -2.35
N LEU A 287 -18.86 -19.03 -1.52
CA LEU A 287 -19.24 -18.70 -0.14
C LEU A 287 -20.49 -17.81 -0.09
N PHE A 288 -20.64 -16.87 -1.03
CA PHE A 288 -21.82 -16.01 -1.09
C PHE A 288 -23.02 -16.81 -1.61
N MET A 289 -22.83 -17.69 -2.60
CA MET A 289 -23.90 -18.59 -3.05
C MET A 289 -24.46 -19.40 -1.87
N ARG A 290 -23.60 -19.94 -1.01
CA ARG A 290 -24.00 -20.66 0.20
C ARG A 290 -24.78 -19.77 1.18
N LEU A 291 -24.27 -18.57 1.49
CA LEU A 291 -24.96 -17.60 2.36
C LEU A 291 -26.37 -17.26 1.86
N PHE A 292 -26.49 -16.90 0.58
CA PHE A 292 -27.78 -16.56 -0.03
C PHE A 292 -28.71 -17.78 -0.13
N ALA A 293 -28.17 -19.00 -0.26
CA ALA A 293 -28.98 -20.21 -0.21
C ALA A 293 -29.55 -20.49 1.17
N TYR A 294 -28.75 -20.31 2.23
CA TYR A 294 -29.25 -20.39 3.60
C TYR A 294 -30.33 -19.33 3.85
N GLN A 295 -30.12 -18.10 3.38
CA GLN A 295 -31.11 -17.03 3.47
C GLN A 295 -32.40 -17.37 2.71
N ALA A 296 -32.29 -17.96 1.51
CA ALA A 296 -33.43 -18.41 0.72
C ALA A 296 -34.24 -19.49 1.45
N VAL A 297 -33.57 -20.40 2.17
CA VAL A 297 -34.25 -21.42 2.99
C VAL A 297 -34.98 -20.80 4.17
N LEU A 298 -34.34 -19.87 4.90
CA LEU A 298 -34.98 -19.18 6.03
C LEU A 298 -36.18 -18.32 5.63
N THR A 299 -36.18 -17.82 4.38
CA THR A 299 -37.27 -17.00 3.82
C THR A 299 -38.27 -17.81 2.97
N GLU A 300 -38.10 -19.13 2.89
CA GLU A 300 -38.88 -20.03 2.03
C GLU A 300 -38.94 -19.61 0.55
N ASN A 301 -37.86 -19.03 0.02
CA ASN A 301 -37.75 -18.54 -1.35
C ASN A 301 -37.15 -19.61 -2.29
N TYR A 302 -38.01 -20.51 -2.77
CA TYR A 302 -37.59 -21.60 -3.67
C TYR A 302 -36.98 -21.09 -4.99
N GLU A 303 -37.52 -20.02 -5.57
CA GLU A 303 -37.07 -19.49 -6.87
C GLU A 303 -35.66 -18.89 -6.79
N ALA A 304 -35.32 -18.20 -5.70
CA ALA A 304 -33.96 -17.75 -5.45
C ALA A 304 -32.98 -18.92 -5.35
N LEU A 305 -33.37 -20.00 -4.66
CA LEU A 305 -32.54 -21.18 -4.50
C LEU A 305 -32.35 -21.97 -5.82
N GLU A 306 -33.42 -22.08 -6.63
CA GLU A 306 -33.38 -22.70 -7.96
C GLU A 306 -32.41 -21.95 -8.91
N ARG A 307 -32.38 -20.61 -8.84
CA ARG A 307 -31.41 -19.78 -9.57
C ARG A 307 -29.98 -20.04 -9.12
N LEU A 308 -29.72 -20.07 -7.81
CA LEU A 308 -28.39 -20.35 -7.27
C LEU A 308 -27.87 -21.73 -7.70
N VAL A 309 -28.74 -22.74 -7.74
CA VAL A 309 -28.40 -24.08 -8.26
C VAL A 309 -28.01 -24.03 -9.73
N ALA A 310 -28.70 -23.24 -10.55
CA ALA A 310 -28.42 -23.13 -11.98
C ALA A 310 -27.11 -22.40 -12.30
N GLU A 311 -26.69 -21.47 -11.44
CA GLU A 311 -25.48 -20.67 -11.62
C GLU A 311 -24.21 -21.31 -11.02
N CYS A 312 -24.37 -22.17 -10.01
CA CYS A 312 -23.26 -22.78 -9.29
C CYS A 312 -22.46 -23.75 -10.17
N ARG A 313 -21.13 -23.60 -10.15
CA ARG A 313 -20.19 -24.46 -10.90
C ARG A 313 -19.34 -25.38 -10.03
N GLU A 314 -19.29 -25.14 -8.73
CA GLU A 314 -18.49 -25.93 -7.78
C GLU A 314 -19.31 -27.11 -7.22
N ASP A 315 -18.79 -28.34 -7.37
CA ASP A 315 -19.51 -29.56 -6.98
C ASP A 315 -19.88 -29.61 -5.49
N GLU A 316 -18.99 -29.17 -4.59
CA GLU A 316 -19.27 -29.15 -3.14
C GLU A 316 -20.46 -28.23 -2.82
N THR A 317 -20.45 -27.03 -3.40
CA THR A 317 -21.53 -26.06 -3.22
C THR A 317 -22.81 -26.53 -3.89
N LEU A 318 -22.75 -27.08 -5.10
CA LEU A 318 -23.92 -27.59 -5.82
C LEU A 318 -24.63 -28.71 -5.02
N ASN A 319 -23.86 -29.61 -4.41
CA ASN A 319 -24.41 -30.66 -3.55
C ASN A 319 -25.12 -30.11 -2.31
N LEU A 320 -24.55 -29.08 -1.68
CA LEU A 320 -25.17 -28.36 -0.56
C LEU A 320 -26.47 -27.67 -1.00
N LEU A 321 -26.45 -26.93 -2.11
CA LEU A 321 -27.63 -26.24 -2.66
C LEU A 321 -28.75 -27.23 -3.00
N ALA A 322 -28.42 -28.37 -3.63
CA ALA A 322 -29.38 -29.42 -3.94
C ALA A 322 -29.97 -30.08 -2.69
N SER A 323 -29.23 -30.13 -1.59
CA SER A 323 -29.74 -30.58 -0.28
C SER A 323 -30.72 -29.57 0.31
N LEU A 324 -30.36 -28.28 0.30
CA LEU A 324 -31.21 -27.18 0.78
C LEU A 324 -32.52 -27.08 -0.02
N MET A 325 -32.47 -27.30 -1.33
CA MET A 325 -33.65 -27.20 -2.21
C MET A 325 -34.73 -28.23 -1.88
N LYS A 326 -34.36 -29.35 -1.25
CA LYS A 326 -35.33 -30.36 -0.76
C LYS A 326 -36.08 -29.90 0.48
N GLN A 327 -35.57 -28.90 1.21
CA GLN A 327 -36.17 -28.39 2.45
C GLN A 327 -37.21 -27.30 2.20
N VAL A 328 -37.14 -26.61 1.07
CA VAL A 328 -38.07 -25.53 0.72
C VAL A 328 -39.16 -26.07 -0.21
N PRO A 329 -40.45 -25.98 0.15
CA PRO A 329 -41.52 -26.42 -0.73
C PRO A 329 -41.62 -25.49 -1.95
N LYS A 330 -41.67 -26.06 -3.16
CA LYS A 330 -41.97 -25.29 -4.39
C LYS A 330 -43.41 -24.77 -4.31
N LYS A 331 -43.59 -23.51 -3.93
CA LYS A 331 -44.89 -22.84 -3.97
C LYS A 331 -45.29 -22.68 -5.43
N VAL A 332 -46.37 -23.33 -5.85
CA VAL A 332 -46.96 -23.11 -7.18
C VAL A 332 -47.71 -21.79 -7.10
N GLY A 333 -47.01 -20.69 -7.37
CA GLY A 333 -47.61 -19.35 -7.36
C GLY A 333 -48.68 -19.22 -8.44
N GLU A 334 -49.86 -18.74 -8.05
CA GLU A 334 -50.78 -18.10 -8.99
C GLU A 334 -50.03 -16.89 -9.58
N LYS A 335 -49.65 -16.96 -10.86
CA LYS A 335 -49.05 -15.81 -11.55
C LYS A 335 -50.04 -14.65 -11.48
N GLY A 336 -49.79 -13.71 -10.58
CA GLY A 336 -50.57 -12.48 -10.46
C GLY A 336 -50.55 -11.73 -11.80
N GLN A 337 -51.63 -11.00 -12.07
CA GLN A 337 -51.77 -10.17 -13.27
C GLN A 337 -50.83 -8.95 -13.32
N GLU A 338 -49.99 -8.75 -12.31
CA GLU A 338 -49.03 -7.62 -12.24
C GLU A 338 -48.01 -7.72 -13.37
N THR A 339 -47.75 -6.59 -14.02
CA THR A 339 -46.73 -6.54 -15.08
C THR A 339 -45.32 -6.65 -14.47
N PRO A 340 -44.32 -7.18 -15.22
CA PRO A 340 -42.93 -7.25 -14.73
C PRO A 340 -42.40 -5.91 -14.21
N PHE A 341 -42.81 -4.81 -14.84
CA PHE A 341 -42.39 -3.48 -14.44
C PHE A 341 -43.00 -3.00 -13.10
N GLU A 342 -44.25 -3.35 -12.80
CA GLU A 342 -44.88 -3.04 -11.50
C GLU A 342 -44.24 -3.85 -10.37
N LEU A 343 -43.92 -5.12 -10.64
CA LEU A 343 -43.16 -5.96 -9.73
C LEU A 343 -41.77 -5.37 -9.44
N ALA A 344 -41.05 -4.94 -10.49
CA ALA A 344 -39.74 -4.31 -10.34
C ALA A 344 -39.80 -3.06 -9.43
N LYS A 345 -40.82 -2.20 -9.58
CA LYS A 345 -40.99 -1.02 -8.71
C LYS A 345 -41.18 -1.39 -7.25
N ARG A 346 -41.98 -2.42 -6.96
CA ARG A 346 -42.19 -2.91 -5.60
C ARG A 346 -40.90 -3.47 -5.02
N TYR A 347 -40.23 -4.35 -5.75
CA TYR A 347 -38.95 -4.92 -5.33
C TYR A 347 -37.88 -3.85 -5.11
N PHE A 348 -37.83 -2.81 -5.94
CA PHE A 348 -36.88 -1.72 -5.76
C PHE A 348 -37.18 -0.92 -4.48
N ALA A 349 -38.46 -0.66 -4.19
CA ALA A 349 -38.88 0.01 -2.95
C ALA A 349 -38.54 -0.82 -1.69
N ASP A 350 -38.67 -2.15 -1.81
CA ASP A 350 -38.29 -3.12 -0.77
C ASP A 350 -36.78 -3.40 -0.73
N ARG A 351 -35.99 -2.76 -1.61
CA ARG A 351 -34.53 -2.89 -1.76
C ARG A 351 -34.06 -4.31 -2.12
N LEU A 352 -34.91 -5.05 -2.82
CA LEU A 352 -34.65 -6.36 -3.42
C LEU A 352 -34.11 -6.15 -4.84
N TYR A 353 -32.85 -5.73 -4.93
CA TYR A 353 -32.27 -5.26 -6.20
C TYR A 353 -32.06 -6.38 -7.23
N ASP A 354 -31.78 -7.61 -6.81
CA ASP A 354 -31.64 -8.75 -7.73
C ASP A 354 -32.98 -9.07 -8.42
N GLU A 355 -34.06 -9.18 -7.63
CA GLU A 355 -35.42 -9.38 -8.14
C GLU A 355 -35.85 -8.21 -9.02
N THR A 356 -35.51 -6.98 -8.62
CA THR A 356 -35.76 -5.79 -9.44
C THR A 356 -35.08 -5.92 -10.80
N PHE A 357 -33.80 -6.26 -10.84
CA PHE A 357 -33.03 -6.37 -12.08
C PHE A 357 -33.63 -7.39 -13.04
N ILE A 358 -33.98 -8.58 -12.53
CA ILE A 358 -34.61 -9.64 -13.34
C ILE A 358 -35.93 -9.17 -13.93
N CYS A 359 -36.80 -8.56 -13.12
CA CYS A 359 -38.07 -8.03 -13.61
C CYS A 359 -37.88 -6.90 -14.65
N LEU A 360 -36.80 -6.13 -14.57
CA LEU A 360 -36.46 -5.10 -15.55
C LEU A 360 -35.88 -5.68 -16.85
N LEU A 361 -35.27 -6.87 -16.84
CA LEU A 361 -34.83 -7.53 -18.07
C LEU A 361 -36.02 -7.91 -18.96
N ASP A 362 -37.12 -8.35 -18.36
CA ASP A 362 -38.37 -8.71 -19.06
C ASP A 362 -39.29 -7.52 -19.36
N ALA A 363 -39.02 -6.36 -18.76
CA ALA A 363 -39.81 -5.15 -18.98
C ALA A 363 -39.47 -4.49 -20.34
N PRO A 364 -40.45 -3.93 -21.06
CA PRO A 364 -40.19 -3.21 -22.30
C PRO A 364 -39.32 -1.96 -22.07
N ALA A 365 -38.50 -1.61 -23.06
CA ALA A 365 -37.67 -0.41 -23.04
C ALA A 365 -38.52 0.85 -22.78
N SER A 366 -38.15 1.63 -21.77
CA SER A 366 -38.79 2.88 -21.40
C SER A 366 -37.86 3.71 -20.52
N LEU A 367 -38.07 5.03 -20.48
CA LEU A 367 -37.37 5.95 -19.56
C LEU A 367 -37.35 5.43 -18.12
N LEU A 368 -38.51 5.08 -17.55
CA LEU A 368 -38.61 4.64 -16.15
C LEU A 368 -37.88 3.30 -15.89
N ARG A 369 -37.88 2.38 -16.86
CA ARG A 369 -37.09 1.13 -16.78
C ARG A 369 -35.60 1.46 -16.69
N THR A 370 -35.11 2.35 -17.55
CA THR A 370 -33.71 2.75 -17.54
C THR A 370 -33.33 3.47 -16.25
N GLN A 371 -34.19 4.35 -15.72
CA GLN A 371 -33.95 5.00 -14.43
C GLN A 371 -33.83 3.99 -13.28
N LEU A 372 -34.70 2.98 -13.23
CA LEU A 372 -34.59 1.91 -12.23
C LEU A 372 -33.35 1.05 -12.44
N LEU A 373 -32.98 0.72 -13.69
CA LEU A 373 -31.73 0.01 -13.99
C LEU A 373 -30.50 0.78 -13.51
N LEU A 374 -30.46 2.10 -13.72
CA LEU A 374 -29.39 2.96 -13.21
C LEU A 374 -29.36 2.96 -11.67
N GLY A 375 -30.53 3.01 -11.03
CA GLY A 375 -30.66 2.89 -9.58
C GLY A 375 -30.14 1.55 -9.05
N VAL A 376 -30.54 0.44 -9.65
CA VAL A 376 -30.06 -0.91 -9.28
C VAL A 376 -28.55 -1.01 -9.49
N ALA A 377 -28.04 -0.54 -10.63
CA ALA A 377 -26.61 -0.53 -10.91
C ALA A 377 -25.80 0.30 -9.89
N THR A 378 -26.33 1.43 -9.43
CA THR A 378 -25.69 2.28 -8.41
C THR A 378 -25.65 1.61 -7.03
N MET A 379 -26.70 0.89 -6.66
CA MET A 379 -26.79 0.23 -5.34
C MET A 379 -26.00 -1.10 -5.30
N THR A 380 -25.94 -1.80 -6.44
CA THR A 380 -25.32 -3.13 -6.50
C THR A 380 -23.84 -3.11 -6.87
N GLU A 381 -23.40 -2.10 -7.62
CA GLU A 381 -22.05 -2.01 -8.21
C GLU A 381 -21.67 -3.25 -9.05
N ASP A 382 -22.66 -4.04 -9.48
CA ASP A 382 -22.47 -5.29 -10.22
C ASP A 382 -22.10 -5.04 -11.68
N LYS A 383 -21.13 -5.81 -12.20
CA LYS A 383 -20.58 -5.59 -13.55
C LYS A 383 -21.63 -5.74 -14.64
N GLU A 384 -22.44 -6.79 -14.59
CA GLU A 384 -23.46 -7.09 -15.59
C GLU A 384 -24.64 -6.12 -15.50
N VAL A 385 -25.05 -5.76 -14.28
CA VAL A 385 -26.09 -4.75 -14.06
C VAL A 385 -25.64 -3.38 -14.57
N LEU A 386 -24.40 -2.98 -14.29
CA LEU A 386 -23.80 -1.74 -14.78
C LEU A 386 -23.76 -1.70 -16.31
N LYS A 387 -23.30 -2.80 -16.95
CA LYS A 387 -23.27 -2.94 -18.41
C LYS A 387 -24.67 -2.81 -19.00
N THR A 388 -25.64 -3.55 -18.46
CA THR A 388 -27.04 -3.54 -18.92
C THR A 388 -27.67 -2.16 -18.76
N ALA A 389 -27.43 -1.47 -17.64
CA ALA A 389 -27.94 -0.13 -17.39
C ALA A 389 -27.36 0.91 -18.38
N ARG A 390 -26.07 0.79 -18.72
CA ARG A 390 -25.41 1.65 -19.72
C ARG A 390 -25.98 1.43 -21.11
N GLU A 391 -26.14 0.17 -21.51
CA GLU A 391 -26.74 -0.19 -22.80
C GLU A 391 -28.18 0.33 -22.88
N ALA A 392 -28.98 0.12 -21.82
CA ALA A 392 -30.34 0.64 -21.74
C ALA A 392 -30.40 2.17 -21.84
N PHE A 393 -29.45 2.89 -21.24
CA PHE A 393 -29.34 4.34 -21.36
C PHE A 393 -28.96 4.80 -22.76
N ARG A 394 -27.96 4.16 -23.39
CA ARG A 394 -27.52 4.49 -24.76
C ARG A 394 -28.61 4.28 -25.80
N LEU A 395 -29.50 3.31 -25.57
CA LEU A 395 -30.63 3.01 -26.46
C LEU A 395 -31.83 3.96 -26.28
N LEU A 396 -31.85 4.80 -25.24
CA LEU A 396 -32.89 5.82 -25.09
C LEU A 396 -32.77 6.90 -26.17
N PRO A 397 -33.90 7.46 -26.66
CA PRO A 397 -33.89 8.69 -27.44
C PRO A 397 -33.21 9.85 -26.68
N GLU A 398 -32.59 10.78 -27.39
CA GLU A 398 -31.85 11.90 -26.78
C GLU A 398 -32.73 12.72 -25.81
N GLU A 399 -34.00 12.93 -26.14
CA GLU A 399 -34.98 13.61 -25.27
C GLU A 399 -35.17 12.87 -23.92
N GLU A 400 -35.24 11.54 -23.95
CA GLU A 400 -35.38 10.71 -22.74
C GLU A 400 -34.07 10.66 -21.94
N GLN A 401 -32.92 10.66 -22.62
CA GLN A 401 -31.62 10.79 -21.94
C GLN A 401 -31.53 12.11 -21.17
N GLN A 402 -31.99 13.23 -21.75
CA GLN A 402 -32.06 14.51 -21.04
C GLN A 402 -33.03 14.46 -19.85
N ALA A 403 -34.15 13.75 -19.98
CA ALA A 403 -35.09 13.58 -18.87
C ALA A 403 -34.47 12.89 -17.65
N VAL A 404 -33.60 11.88 -17.85
CA VAL A 404 -32.82 11.26 -16.76
C VAL A 404 -31.93 12.28 -16.05
N TRP A 405 -31.30 13.19 -16.79
CA TRP A 405 -30.43 14.24 -16.22
C TRP A 405 -31.19 15.35 -15.51
N HIS A 406 -32.47 15.56 -15.82
CA HIS A 406 -33.32 16.56 -15.16
C HIS A 406 -33.94 16.05 -13.85
N GLU A 407 -34.13 14.74 -13.69
CA GLU A 407 -34.62 14.16 -12.44
C GLU A 407 -33.48 14.05 -11.40
N PRO A 408 -33.57 14.69 -10.22
CA PRO A 408 -32.44 14.75 -9.28
C PRO A 408 -31.89 13.39 -8.83
N GLN A 409 -32.76 12.40 -8.60
CA GLN A 409 -32.37 11.08 -8.14
C GLN A 409 -31.73 10.27 -9.27
N ALA A 410 -32.40 10.16 -10.42
CA ALA A 410 -31.85 9.47 -11.59
C ALA A 410 -30.58 10.14 -12.13
N LYS A 411 -30.43 11.47 -12.01
CA LYS A 411 -29.18 12.19 -12.29
C LYS A 411 -28.04 11.66 -11.43
N GLY A 412 -28.26 11.49 -10.13
CA GLY A 412 -27.25 10.94 -9.22
C GLY A 412 -26.81 9.54 -9.65
N TRP A 413 -27.77 8.66 -9.96
CA TRP A 413 -27.51 7.31 -10.45
C TRP A 413 -26.79 7.29 -11.80
N ALA A 414 -27.25 8.10 -12.76
CA ALA A 414 -26.63 8.22 -14.07
C ALA A 414 -25.19 8.73 -13.97
N LYS A 415 -24.92 9.72 -13.11
CA LYS A 415 -23.54 10.20 -12.85
C LYS A 415 -22.63 9.08 -12.36
N TYR A 416 -23.12 8.24 -11.46
CA TYR A 416 -22.37 7.10 -10.95
C TYR A 416 -22.13 6.04 -12.04
N VAL A 417 -23.20 5.56 -12.69
CA VAL A 417 -23.15 4.41 -13.61
C VAL A 417 -22.44 4.73 -14.92
N LEU A 418 -22.71 5.91 -15.49
CA LEU A 418 -22.13 6.37 -16.75
C LEU A 418 -20.79 7.08 -16.53
N GLY A 419 -20.42 7.31 -15.26
CA GLY A 419 -19.20 8.00 -14.85
C GLY A 419 -19.03 9.42 -15.41
N GLN A 420 -20.12 10.05 -15.86
CA GLN A 420 -20.08 11.41 -16.38
C GLN A 420 -20.26 12.46 -15.28
N SER A 421 -19.25 13.32 -15.13
CA SER A 421 -19.39 14.68 -14.62
C SER A 421 -20.30 15.50 -15.52
N TRP A 422 -21.55 15.74 -15.10
CA TRP A 422 -22.46 16.61 -15.86
C TRP A 422 -22.06 18.09 -15.74
N ARG A 423 -22.01 18.75 -16.91
CA ARG A 423 -22.01 20.18 -17.23
C ARG A 423 -22.54 21.09 -16.11
N ASP A 424 -21.65 21.69 -15.33
CA ASP A 424 -22.03 22.94 -14.66
C ASP A 424 -21.99 24.07 -15.69
N GLU A 425 -22.87 25.05 -15.53
CA GLU A 425 -23.19 26.17 -16.44
C GLU A 425 -22.01 27.14 -16.75
N VAL A 426 -20.77 26.71 -16.50
CA VAL A 426 -19.53 27.46 -16.72
C VAL A 426 -18.68 26.78 -17.81
N GLY A 427 -19.28 26.55 -18.97
CA GLY A 427 -18.60 26.73 -20.27
C GLY A 427 -17.38 25.89 -20.68
N GLN A 428 -16.96 24.83 -20.00
CA GLN A 428 -15.97 23.87 -20.54
C GLN A 428 -16.34 22.41 -20.21
N ASP A 429 -16.47 21.60 -21.27
CA ASP A 429 -16.79 20.16 -21.22
C ASP A 429 -15.64 19.37 -20.55
N ILE A 430 -15.83 18.99 -19.29
CA ILE A 430 -14.93 18.08 -18.57
C ILE A 430 -15.54 16.66 -18.65
N ILE A 431 -15.15 15.88 -19.67
CA ILE A 431 -15.43 14.44 -19.79
C ILE A 431 -14.44 13.67 -18.90
N LEU A 432 -14.89 13.12 -17.78
CA LEU A 432 -14.06 12.27 -16.92
C LEU A 432 -13.92 10.85 -17.54
N PRO A 433 -12.70 10.30 -17.64
CA PRO A 433 -12.46 8.94 -18.14
C PRO A 433 -12.91 7.86 -17.14
N ASN A 434 -13.60 6.85 -17.65
CA ASN A 434 -14.23 5.77 -16.88
C ASN A 434 -13.46 4.46 -16.93
N THR A 435 -12.68 4.23 -17.96
CA THR A 435 -11.80 3.07 -18.10
C THR A 435 -10.32 3.49 -18.09
N TRP A 436 -9.41 2.53 -18.08
CA TRP A 436 -7.97 2.81 -18.10
C TRP A 436 -7.51 3.29 -19.49
N ASP A 437 -8.02 2.70 -20.56
CA ASP A 437 -7.78 3.14 -21.93
C ASP A 437 -8.26 4.58 -22.16
N GLU A 438 -9.48 4.94 -21.74
CA GLU A 438 -9.98 6.31 -21.81
C GLU A 438 -9.07 7.28 -21.03
N TRP A 439 -8.54 6.84 -19.88
CA TRP A 439 -7.68 7.69 -19.06
C TRP A 439 -6.32 7.94 -19.72
N PHE A 440 -5.69 6.89 -20.24
CA PHE A 440 -4.45 7.03 -21.01
C PHE A 440 -4.67 7.79 -22.33
N GLN A 441 -5.84 7.68 -22.95
CA GLN A 441 -6.20 8.47 -24.13
C GLN A 441 -6.35 9.96 -23.79
N VAL A 442 -7.01 10.29 -22.68
CA VAL A 442 -7.10 11.68 -22.20
C VAL A 442 -5.71 12.27 -21.93
N LEU A 443 -4.77 11.45 -21.44
CA LEU A 443 -3.37 11.88 -21.35
C LEU A 443 -2.79 12.16 -22.72
N LEU A 444 -2.91 11.25 -23.69
CA LEU A 444 -2.35 11.42 -25.04
C LEU A 444 -2.87 12.68 -25.75
N ASP A 445 -4.16 13.00 -25.58
CA ASP A 445 -4.83 14.11 -26.26
C ASP A 445 -4.35 15.52 -25.80
N ASP A 446 -3.43 15.61 -24.83
CA ASP A 446 -2.80 16.85 -24.29
C ASP A 446 -3.79 17.99 -24.02
N ARG A 447 -5.00 17.65 -23.55
CA ARG A 447 -5.97 18.68 -23.16
C ARG A 447 -5.44 19.36 -21.88
N ASP A 448 -5.66 20.68 -21.75
CA ASP A 448 -5.30 21.52 -20.57
C ASP A 448 -5.75 20.96 -19.19
N TYR A 449 -6.56 19.91 -19.22
CA TYR A 449 -6.95 18.99 -18.16
C TYR A 449 -5.85 18.61 -17.16
N LEU A 450 -4.60 18.45 -17.61
CA LEU A 450 -3.52 17.97 -16.77
C LEU A 450 -3.08 18.97 -15.68
N ASN A 451 -3.39 20.26 -15.85
CA ASN A 451 -3.15 21.27 -14.83
C ASN A 451 -4.09 21.10 -13.61
N GLU A 452 -5.19 20.36 -13.77
CA GLU A 452 -6.09 19.94 -12.68
C GLU A 452 -5.96 18.45 -12.34
N THR A 453 -4.80 17.83 -12.61
CA THR A 453 -4.50 16.40 -12.34
C THR A 453 -4.93 15.92 -10.95
N HIS A 454 -4.83 16.78 -9.94
CA HIS A 454 -5.28 16.48 -8.57
C HIS A 454 -6.79 16.16 -8.52
N LYS A 455 -7.62 16.79 -9.35
CA LYS A 455 -9.07 16.53 -9.45
C LYS A 455 -9.41 15.24 -10.19
N LEU A 456 -8.63 14.88 -11.21
CA LEU A 456 -8.82 13.61 -11.94
C LEU A 456 -8.59 12.41 -11.02
N ASP A 457 -7.49 12.44 -10.26
CA ASP A 457 -7.09 11.39 -9.32
C ASP A 457 -8.07 11.31 -8.12
N LEU A 458 -8.67 12.44 -7.69
CA LEU A 458 -9.75 12.52 -6.67
C LEU A 458 -11.05 11.77 -7.04
N THR A 459 -11.40 11.71 -8.33
CA THR A 459 -12.60 10.99 -8.83
C THR A 459 -12.30 9.58 -9.34
N PHE A 460 -11.02 9.25 -9.53
CA PHE A 460 -10.60 7.94 -10.04
C PHE A 460 -10.57 6.92 -8.90
N SER A 461 -11.75 6.54 -8.38
CA SER A 461 -11.83 5.43 -7.42
C SER A 461 -11.50 4.13 -8.17
N LEU A 462 -10.44 3.44 -7.75
CA LEU A 462 -10.02 2.15 -8.30
C LEU A 462 -11.13 1.07 -8.19
N ASP A 463 -12.05 1.26 -7.25
CA ASP A 463 -13.04 0.27 -6.84
C ASP A 463 -14.25 0.23 -7.79
N SER A 464 -14.67 1.37 -8.35
CA SER A 464 -15.79 1.46 -9.29
C SER A 464 -15.49 0.93 -10.70
N LYS A 465 -14.23 0.56 -10.98
CA LYS A 465 -13.75 0.22 -12.33
C LYS A 465 -13.49 -1.26 -12.59
N ARG A 466 -13.52 -2.12 -11.57
CA ARG A 466 -13.46 -3.59 -11.77
C ARG A 466 -14.56 -4.13 -12.69
N GLY A 467 -15.66 -3.38 -12.83
CA GLY A 467 -16.76 -3.65 -13.77
C GLY A 467 -16.39 -3.67 -15.25
N TYR A 468 -15.23 -3.11 -15.63
CA TYR A 468 -14.83 -2.91 -17.03
C TYR A 468 -13.53 -3.61 -17.41
N TRP A 469 -13.08 -4.60 -16.66
CA TRP A 469 -11.82 -5.28 -16.95
C TRP A 469 -12.06 -6.64 -17.61
N ASP A 470 -12.09 -6.64 -18.93
CA ASP A 470 -12.23 -7.82 -19.80
C ASP A 470 -11.17 -7.81 -20.92
N SER A 471 -11.13 -8.85 -21.76
CA SER A 471 -10.18 -8.99 -22.86
C SER A 471 -10.20 -7.80 -23.83
N SER A 472 -11.37 -7.16 -24.03
CA SER A 472 -11.48 -5.99 -24.92
C SER A 472 -10.84 -4.76 -24.28
N SER A 473 -11.08 -4.51 -22.99
CA SER A 473 -10.47 -3.41 -22.27
C SER A 473 -8.97 -3.61 -22.06
N ILE A 474 -8.51 -4.86 -21.88
CA ILE A 474 -7.08 -5.19 -21.87
C ILE A 474 -6.44 -4.80 -23.20
N ALA A 475 -7.01 -5.23 -24.33
CA ALA A 475 -6.50 -4.90 -25.67
C ALA A 475 -6.45 -3.38 -25.92
N LEU A 476 -7.55 -2.66 -25.65
CA LEU A 476 -7.60 -1.20 -25.81
C LEU A 476 -6.57 -0.49 -24.93
N THR A 477 -6.43 -0.91 -23.68
CA THR A 477 -5.44 -0.31 -22.76
C THR A 477 -4.01 -0.58 -23.23
N THR A 478 -3.76 -1.77 -23.79
CA THR A 478 -2.47 -2.18 -24.35
C THR A 478 -2.09 -1.28 -25.52
N ASP A 479 -3.01 -1.06 -26.47
CA ASP A 479 -2.80 -0.22 -27.65
C ASP A 479 -2.43 1.22 -27.26
N VAL A 480 -3.19 1.82 -26.33
CA VAL A 480 -2.97 3.20 -25.88
C VAL A 480 -1.65 3.33 -25.10
N LEU A 481 -1.30 2.34 -24.28
CA LEU A 481 -0.05 2.36 -23.53
C LEU A 481 1.17 2.18 -24.45
N MET A 482 1.05 1.36 -25.49
CA MET A 482 2.06 1.23 -26.54
C MET A 482 2.28 2.57 -27.26
N GLU A 483 1.19 3.25 -27.64
CA GLU A 483 1.27 4.58 -28.26
C GLU A 483 1.99 5.59 -27.36
N LEU A 484 1.69 5.59 -26.05
CA LEU A 484 2.39 6.42 -25.06
C LEU A 484 3.89 6.14 -24.99
N LEU A 485 4.30 4.87 -25.09
CA LEU A 485 5.72 4.49 -25.02
C LEU A 485 6.51 4.89 -26.27
N VAL A 486 5.86 4.93 -27.43
CA VAL A 486 6.48 5.30 -28.71
C VAL A 486 6.44 6.82 -28.95
N ASN A 487 5.63 7.56 -28.21
CA ASN A 487 5.51 9.01 -28.35
C ASN A 487 6.70 9.76 -27.71
N ASP A 488 7.64 10.20 -28.54
CA ASP A 488 8.82 10.99 -28.14
C ASP A 488 8.50 12.45 -27.74
N HIS A 489 7.23 12.88 -27.82
CA HIS A 489 6.82 14.29 -27.69
C HIS A 489 5.87 14.56 -26.53
N LEU A 490 5.88 13.72 -25.49
CA LEU A 490 5.06 13.95 -24.31
C LEU A 490 5.42 15.25 -23.57
N SER A 491 4.41 16.04 -23.25
CA SER A 491 4.52 17.25 -22.45
C SER A 491 4.95 16.92 -21.01
N SER A 492 5.50 17.92 -20.30
CA SER A 492 5.87 17.76 -18.89
C SER A 492 4.67 17.45 -18.00
N ALA A 493 3.49 17.96 -18.36
CA ALA A 493 2.23 17.70 -17.69
C ALA A 493 1.79 16.25 -17.89
N GLN A 494 1.88 15.73 -19.13
CA GLN A 494 1.58 14.33 -19.45
C GLN A 494 2.51 13.38 -18.69
N THR A 495 3.82 13.67 -18.70
CA THR A 495 4.82 12.89 -17.96
C THR A 495 4.55 12.88 -16.46
N LYS A 496 4.13 14.03 -15.89
CA LYS A 496 3.73 14.11 -14.48
C LYS A 496 2.47 13.27 -14.21
N GLY A 497 1.48 13.32 -15.08
CA GLY A 497 0.26 12.49 -15.01
C GLY A 497 0.57 11.00 -15.04
N LEU A 498 1.43 10.55 -15.96
CA LEU A 498 1.88 9.15 -16.04
C LEU A 498 2.59 8.70 -14.77
N ARG A 499 3.52 9.52 -14.26
CA ARG A 499 4.24 9.22 -13.00
C ARG A 499 3.30 9.01 -11.83
N ILE A 500 2.19 9.77 -11.80
CA ILE A 500 1.16 9.70 -10.79
C ILE A 500 0.32 8.43 -10.96
N MET A 501 -0.09 8.06 -12.18
CA MET A 501 -1.10 7.01 -12.36
C MET A 501 -0.57 5.61 -12.61
N LEU A 502 0.61 5.47 -13.20
CA LEU A 502 1.18 4.15 -13.48
C LEU A 502 1.30 3.25 -12.23
N PRO A 503 1.66 3.75 -11.03
CA PRO A 503 1.66 2.93 -9.83
C PRO A 503 0.27 2.41 -9.45
N SER A 504 -0.76 3.26 -9.56
CA SER A 504 -2.16 2.89 -9.31
C SER A 504 -2.65 1.86 -10.32
N PHE A 505 -2.27 2.00 -11.59
CA PHE A 505 -2.60 1.07 -12.66
C PHE A 505 -1.91 -0.30 -12.46
N ALA A 506 -0.61 -0.32 -12.17
CA ALA A 506 0.10 -1.54 -11.84
C ALA A 506 -0.49 -2.24 -10.62
N GLY A 507 -0.79 -1.48 -9.55
CA GLY A 507 -1.47 -2.01 -8.37
C GLY A 507 -2.89 -2.51 -8.64
N PHE A 508 -3.59 -1.95 -9.64
CA PHE A 508 -4.88 -2.48 -10.11
C PHE A 508 -4.71 -3.85 -10.76
N MET A 509 -3.79 -4.01 -11.71
CA MET A 509 -3.53 -5.29 -12.38
C MET A 509 -3.05 -6.38 -11.40
N LEU A 510 -2.19 -6.03 -10.45
CA LEU A 510 -1.69 -6.99 -9.45
C LEU A 510 -2.76 -7.46 -8.44
N ARG A 511 -3.93 -6.82 -8.42
CA ARG A 511 -5.11 -7.21 -7.61
C ARG A 511 -6.18 -7.90 -8.46
N ASP A 512 -5.91 -8.16 -9.72
CA ASP A 512 -6.78 -9.00 -10.54
C ASP A 512 -6.72 -10.44 -10.00
N ASP A 513 -7.89 -11.06 -9.83
CA ASP A 513 -7.99 -12.44 -9.34
C ASP A 513 -7.43 -13.44 -10.36
N ASN A 514 -7.33 -13.04 -11.63
CA ASN A 514 -6.72 -13.82 -12.71
C ASN A 514 -5.22 -13.56 -12.88
N PHE A 515 -4.59 -12.68 -12.09
CA PHE A 515 -3.16 -12.40 -12.24
C PHE A 515 -2.27 -13.60 -11.85
N PRO A 516 -1.26 -13.98 -12.66
CA PRO A 516 -0.94 -13.44 -13.98
C PRO A 516 -1.89 -13.97 -15.07
N ASP A 517 -2.47 -13.07 -15.85
CA ASP A 517 -3.37 -13.40 -16.96
C ASP A 517 -2.56 -13.47 -18.27
N THR A 518 -2.64 -14.60 -18.96
CA THR A 518 -1.99 -14.81 -20.26
C THR A 518 -2.50 -13.84 -21.34
N GLU A 519 -3.75 -13.38 -21.26
CA GLU A 519 -4.29 -12.41 -22.22
C GLU A 519 -3.72 -10.99 -22.01
N ALA A 520 -3.15 -10.71 -20.83
CA ALA A 520 -2.58 -9.42 -20.48
C ALA A 520 -1.03 -9.39 -20.53
N GLU A 521 -0.41 -10.38 -21.16
CA GLU A 521 1.06 -10.51 -21.25
C GLU A 521 1.74 -9.24 -21.81
N GLU A 522 1.31 -8.77 -22.99
CA GLU A 522 1.85 -7.55 -23.61
C GLU A 522 1.61 -6.31 -22.75
N LEU A 523 0.45 -6.24 -22.08
CA LEU A 523 0.12 -5.13 -21.20
C LEU A 523 1.08 -5.05 -20.00
N TYR A 524 1.44 -6.19 -19.41
CA TYR A 524 2.41 -6.24 -18.33
C TYR A 524 3.78 -5.77 -18.79
N GLU A 525 4.23 -6.19 -19.97
CA GLU A 525 5.50 -5.75 -20.57
C GLU A 525 5.52 -4.22 -20.77
N TYR A 526 4.48 -3.67 -21.38
CA TYR A 526 4.38 -2.22 -21.60
C TYR A 526 4.26 -1.44 -20.30
N THR A 527 3.60 -1.99 -19.29
CA THR A 527 3.53 -1.34 -17.97
C THR A 527 4.89 -1.31 -17.29
N VAL A 528 5.66 -2.40 -17.35
CA VAL A 528 7.04 -2.45 -16.84
C VAL A 528 7.89 -1.39 -17.54
N ALA A 529 7.82 -1.29 -18.87
CA ALA A 529 8.54 -0.28 -19.64
C ALA A 529 8.11 1.16 -19.27
N ALA A 530 6.80 1.39 -19.09
CA ALA A 530 6.25 2.70 -18.73
C ALA A 530 6.71 3.14 -17.33
N ILE A 531 6.71 2.23 -16.34
CA ILE A 531 7.25 2.51 -15.01
C ILE A 531 8.74 2.88 -15.10
N GLN A 532 9.52 2.13 -15.87
CA GLN A 532 10.95 2.41 -16.04
C GLN A 532 11.22 3.79 -16.68
N LEU A 533 10.35 4.21 -17.60
CA LEU A 533 10.50 5.45 -18.36
C LEU A 533 10.03 6.68 -17.59
N PHE A 534 8.85 6.61 -16.96
CA PHE A 534 8.16 7.80 -16.43
C PHE A 534 8.21 7.92 -14.90
N CYS A 535 8.33 6.81 -14.18
CA CYS A 535 8.27 6.79 -12.72
C CYS A 535 9.64 7.02 -12.05
N SER A 536 9.61 7.44 -10.78
CA SER A 536 10.82 7.58 -9.98
C SER A 536 11.26 6.23 -9.40
N ARG A 537 12.58 6.05 -9.27
CA ARG A 537 13.17 4.89 -8.61
C ARG A 537 12.94 4.99 -7.10
N ASN A 538 12.00 4.22 -6.59
CA ASN A 538 11.68 4.12 -5.17
C ASN A 538 11.21 2.69 -4.86
N GLN A 539 10.97 2.42 -3.57
CA GLN A 539 10.62 1.09 -3.09
C GLN A 539 9.34 0.57 -3.75
N THR A 540 8.26 1.36 -3.71
CA THR A 540 6.94 1.04 -4.26
C THR A 540 6.99 0.71 -5.75
N ASN A 541 7.59 1.57 -6.56
CA ASN A 541 7.66 1.37 -8.01
C ASN A 541 8.54 0.18 -8.39
N THR A 542 9.62 -0.06 -7.64
CA THR A 542 10.47 -1.24 -7.85
C THR A 542 9.73 -2.53 -7.47
N ALA A 543 9.00 -2.54 -6.36
CA ALA A 543 8.19 -3.69 -5.94
C ALA A 543 7.05 -3.99 -6.93
N LEU A 544 6.31 -2.97 -7.39
CA LEU A 544 5.28 -3.11 -8.42
C LEU A 544 5.85 -3.73 -9.70
N GLN A 545 6.99 -3.22 -10.16
CA GLN A 545 7.68 -3.75 -11.32
C GLN A 545 8.14 -5.20 -11.14
N LEU A 546 8.69 -5.55 -9.97
CA LEU A 546 9.14 -6.91 -9.68
C LEU A 546 7.98 -7.90 -9.64
N ASN A 547 6.83 -7.50 -9.11
CA ASN A 547 5.63 -8.34 -9.13
C ASN A 547 5.10 -8.55 -10.54
N LEU A 548 5.08 -7.50 -11.38
CA LEU A 548 4.73 -7.62 -12.80
C LEU A 548 5.70 -8.54 -13.56
N LEU A 549 7.01 -8.37 -13.35
CA LEU A 549 8.04 -9.25 -13.95
C LEU A 549 7.91 -10.70 -13.47
N ALA A 550 7.61 -10.91 -12.18
CA ALA A 550 7.38 -12.26 -11.66
C ALA A 550 6.14 -12.92 -12.28
N GLY A 551 5.09 -12.14 -12.59
CA GLY A 551 3.93 -12.63 -13.36
C GLY A 551 4.29 -12.94 -14.82
N LEU A 552 5.00 -12.03 -15.49
CA LEU A 552 5.48 -12.24 -16.86
C LEU A 552 6.33 -13.50 -16.99
N PHE A 553 7.28 -13.72 -16.08
CA PHE A 553 8.16 -14.90 -16.12
C PHE A 553 7.43 -16.21 -15.82
N GLN A 554 6.28 -16.14 -15.13
CA GLN A 554 5.39 -17.30 -14.95
C GLN A 554 4.62 -17.65 -16.22
N ILE A 555 4.25 -16.64 -17.03
CA ILE A 555 3.62 -16.83 -18.34
C ILE A 555 4.65 -17.38 -19.33
N ASP A 556 5.77 -16.69 -19.50
CA ASP A 556 6.88 -17.11 -20.36
C ASP A 556 8.23 -16.67 -19.78
N PHE A 557 9.11 -17.65 -19.55
CA PHE A 557 10.44 -17.40 -18.99
C PHE A 557 11.39 -16.70 -19.98
N ASP A 558 11.11 -16.73 -21.29
CA ASP A 558 11.94 -16.08 -22.31
C ASP A 558 11.98 -14.54 -22.11
N HIS A 559 10.97 -13.97 -21.44
CA HIS A 559 10.96 -12.57 -21.00
C HIS A 559 12.09 -12.23 -20.05
N CYS A 560 12.66 -13.19 -19.32
CA CYS A 560 13.75 -12.93 -18.37
C CYS A 560 14.95 -12.25 -19.06
N GLN A 561 15.29 -12.68 -20.28
CA GLN A 561 16.43 -12.11 -21.00
C GLN A 561 16.08 -10.73 -21.60
N SER A 562 14.88 -10.57 -22.17
CA SER A 562 14.46 -9.31 -22.81
C SER A 562 14.30 -8.18 -21.78
N GLN A 563 13.74 -8.49 -20.61
CA GLN A 563 13.46 -7.51 -19.56
C GLN A 563 14.72 -7.10 -18.76
N TRP A 564 15.79 -7.90 -18.80
CA TRP A 564 16.99 -7.62 -18.01
C TRP A 564 17.67 -6.30 -18.42
N ALA A 565 17.66 -5.91 -19.70
CA ALA A 565 18.32 -4.67 -20.12
C ALA A 565 17.68 -3.43 -19.45
N GLY A 566 16.35 -3.39 -19.42
CA GLY A 566 15.59 -2.34 -18.72
C GLY A 566 15.80 -2.39 -17.21
N MET A 567 15.73 -3.58 -16.61
CA MET A 567 15.92 -3.75 -15.18
C MET A 567 17.36 -3.41 -14.74
N HIS A 568 18.37 -3.81 -15.50
CA HIS A 568 19.76 -3.45 -15.26
C HIS A 568 19.94 -1.93 -15.25
N LYS A 569 19.35 -1.20 -16.21
CA LYS A 569 19.37 0.27 -16.23
C LYS A 569 18.60 0.89 -15.05
N TRP A 570 17.53 0.23 -14.61
CA TRP A 570 16.77 0.64 -13.43
C TRP A 570 17.63 0.50 -12.15
N LEU A 571 18.24 -0.67 -11.95
CA LEU A 571 19.04 -1.05 -10.78
C LEU A 571 20.45 -0.45 -10.75
N ASN A 572 21.00 -0.02 -11.89
CA ASN A 572 22.28 0.67 -11.97
C ASN A 572 22.16 2.15 -11.54
N SER A 573 21.50 2.37 -10.41
CA SER A 573 21.41 3.65 -9.70
C SER A 573 22.40 3.69 -8.54
N VAL A 574 22.48 4.83 -7.86
CA VAL A 574 23.27 4.95 -6.62
C VAL A 574 22.69 3.97 -5.58
N PRO A 575 23.48 3.00 -5.06
CA PRO A 575 22.99 2.06 -4.07
C PRO A 575 22.53 2.76 -2.79
N SER A 576 21.40 2.32 -2.23
CA SER A 576 20.86 2.86 -0.98
C SER A 576 20.21 1.76 -0.15
N LEU A 577 20.27 1.87 1.19
CA LEU A 577 19.63 0.89 2.07
C LEU A 577 18.13 0.76 1.84
N LYS A 578 17.45 1.85 1.45
CA LYS A 578 16.00 1.88 1.21
C LYS A 578 15.52 0.97 0.07
N LEU A 579 16.42 0.62 -0.85
CA LEU A 579 16.12 -0.24 -2.01
C LEU A 579 16.84 -1.59 -1.91
N ALA A 580 17.58 -1.83 -0.83
CA ALA A 580 18.44 -3.01 -0.73
C ALA A 580 17.65 -4.32 -0.79
N GLY A 581 16.45 -4.36 -0.20
CA GLY A 581 15.57 -5.52 -0.24
C GLY A 581 15.05 -5.80 -1.65
N GLU A 582 14.59 -4.77 -2.36
CA GLU A 582 14.02 -4.89 -3.71
C GLU A 582 15.09 -5.24 -4.73
N VAL A 583 16.31 -4.69 -4.61
CA VAL A 583 17.42 -5.09 -5.50
C VAL A 583 17.82 -6.53 -5.24
N LEU A 584 17.86 -6.96 -3.97
CA LEU A 584 18.14 -8.35 -3.65
C LEU A 584 17.06 -9.28 -4.25
N GLU A 585 15.78 -8.93 -4.10
CA GLU A 585 14.67 -9.68 -4.72
C GLU A 585 14.78 -9.71 -6.25
N ALA A 586 15.17 -8.60 -6.88
CA ALA A 586 15.40 -8.55 -8.31
C ALA A 586 16.49 -9.54 -8.74
N LEU A 587 17.63 -9.54 -8.06
CA LEU A 587 18.74 -10.45 -8.39
C LEU A 587 18.34 -11.92 -8.17
N GLU A 588 17.61 -12.22 -7.10
CA GLU A 588 17.05 -13.56 -6.86
C GLU A 588 16.07 -13.97 -7.97
N LEU A 589 15.16 -13.07 -8.36
CA LEU A 589 14.15 -13.32 -9.40
C LEU A 589 14.82 -13.64 -10.74
N PHE A 590 15.71 -12.78 -11.23
CA PHE A 590 16.39 -13.03 -12.50
C PHE A 590 17.30 -14.27 -12.45
N CYS A 591 17.93 -14.55 -11.30
CA CYS A 591 18.69 -15.79 -11.11
C CYS A 591 17.78 -17.04 -11.18
N ASP A 592 16.62 -16.99 -10.53
CA ASP A 592 15.67 -18.11 -10.50
C ASP A 592 15.12 -18.46 -11.90
N TYR A 593 15.02 -17.47 -12.79
CA TYR A 593 14.54 -17.61 -14.17
C TYR A 593 15.66 -17.71 -15.22
N GLY A 594 16.91 -17.94 -14.79
CA GLY A 594 17.98 -18.42 -15.67
C GLY A 594 18.91 -17.35 -16.24
N LEU A 595 18.86 -16.12 -15.73
CA LEU A 595 19.87 -15.11 -16.09
C LEU A 595 21.26 -15.54 -15.62
N THR A 596 22.28 -15.27 -16.42
CA THR A 596 23.66 -15.70 -16.12
C THR A 596 24.25 -14.94 -14.93
N ALA A 597 25.13 -15.62 -14.19
CA ALA A 597 25.80 -15.03 -13.03
C ALA A 597 26.59 -13.76 -13.41
N ASP A 598 27.29 -13.76 -14.55
CA ASP A 598 28.09 -12.61 -15.02
C ASP A 598 27.26 -11.34 -15.18
N GLN A 599 26.01 -11.46 -15.65
CA GLN A 599 25.09 -10.32 -15.79
C GLN A 599 24.65 -9.78 -14.43
N LEU A 600 24.35 -10.67 -13.47
CA LEU A 600 23.91 -10.30 -12.12
C LEU A 600 25.05 -9.70 -11.28
N LEU A 601 26.28 -10.20 -11.45
CA LEU A 601 27.46 -9.80 -10.70
C LEU A 601 27.77 -8.30 -10.81
N VAL A 602 27.49 -7.67 -11.95
CA VAL A 602 27.71 -6.23 -12.15
C VAL A 602 26.89 -5.41 -11.15
N ILE A 603 25.59 -5.71 -11.04
CA ILE A 603 24.70 -5.03 -10.09
C ILE A 603 25.06 -5.44 -8.66
N TYR A 604 25.21 -6.74 -8.41
CA TYR A 604 25.56 -7.26 -7.08
C TYR A 604 26.81 -6.57 -6.50
N ASN A 605 27.91 -6.54 -7.25
CA ASN A 605 29.18 -5.99 -6.77
C ASN A 605 29.07 -4.49 -6.48
N ASN A 606 28.39 -3.72 -7.34
CA ASN A 606 28.17 -2.29 -7.14
C ASN A 606 27.38 -2.02 -5.85
N TRP A 607 26.29 -2.77 -5.63
CA TRP A 607 25.43 -2.62 -4.46
C TRP A 607 26.15 -3.03 -3.17
N VAL A 608 26.75 -4.22 -3.12
CA VAL A 608 27.43 -4.73 -1.92
C VAL A 608 28.65 -3.89 -1.55
N ALA A 609 29.44 -3.43 -2.53
CA ALA A 609 30.59 -2.56 -2.27
C ALA A 609 30.19 -1.27 -1.53
N THR A 610 28.97 -0.78 -1.78
CA THR A 610 28.44 0.45 -1.16
C THR A 610 27.70 0.16 0.14
N LEU A 611 26.85 -0.87 0.17
CA LEU A 611 25.95 -1.17 1.30
C LEU A 611 26.68 -1.79 2.50
N THR A 612 27.80 -2.49 2.30
CA THR A 612 28.57 -3.11 3.40
C THR A 612 28.98 -2.12 4.50
N ARG A 613 29.07 -0.83 4.21
CA ARG A 613 29.37 0.22 5.21
C ARG A 613 28.13 0.75 5.94
N GLN A 614 26.95 0.44 5.43
CA GLN A 614 25.67 0.99 5.88
C GLN A 614 24.85 -0.06 6.64
N PHE A 615 25.06 -1.36 6.40
CA PHE A 615 24.32 -2.41 7.10
C PHE A 615 24.49 -2.33 8.62
N GLY A 616 23.35 -2.25 9.31
CA GLY A 616 23.25 -2.38 10.76
C GLY A 616 23.07 -3.83 11.22
N ASN A 617 23.14 -4.05 12.54
CA ASN A 617 22.99 -5.38 13.15
C ASN A 617 21.56 -5.94 12.98
N GLU A 618 20.58 -5.06 12.86
CA GLU A 618 19.18 -5.38 12.60
C GLU A 618 18.93 -5.97 11.21
N MET A 619 19.83 -5.73 10.25
CA MET A 619 19.71 -6.22 8.86
C MET A 619 20.41 -7.56 8.64
N ARG A 620 20.65 -8.33 9.70
CA ARG A 620 21.44 -9.57 9.65
C ARG A 620 20.91 -10.57 8.62
N THR A 621 19.59 -10.72 8.52
CA THR A 621 18.94 -11.62 7.55
C THR A 621 19.28 -11.20 6.13
N GLN A 622 19.17 -9.90 5.81
CA GLN A 622 19.55 -9.36 4.50
C GLN A 622 21.04 -9.55 4.22
N VAL A 623 21.92 -9.26 5.18
CA VAL A 623 23.38 -9.42 5.03
C VAL A 623 23.74 -10.87 4.69
N ASP A 624 23.15 -11.84 5.39
CA ASP A 624 23.38 -13.26 5.11
C ASP A 624 22.78 -13.69 3.76
N THR A 625 21.65 -13.13 3.33
CA THR A 625 21.13 -13.42 1.98
C THR A 625 22.03 -12.83 0.89
N TRP A 626 22.47 -11.56 1.02
CA TRP A 626 23.44 -10.96 0.11
C TRP A 626 24.68 -11.84 0.01
N ARG A 627 25.22 -12.30 1.14
CA ARG A 627 26.37 -13.19 1.18
C ARG A 627 26.12 -14.49 0.40
N ARG A 628 25.02 -15.20 0.69
CA ARG A 628 24.69 -16.48 0.05
C ARG A 628 24.47 -16.32 -1.45
N LEU A 629 23.74 -15.29 -1.86
CA LEU A 629 23.55 -14.97 -3.27
C LEU A 629 24.90 -14.71 -3.94
N GLY A 630 25.76 -13.86 -3.34
CA GLY A 630 27.09 -13.58 -3.86
C GLY A 630 27.97 -14.83 -4.01
N MET A 631 27.93 -15.75 -3.04
CA MET A 631 28.64 -17.02 -3.16
C MET A 631 28.13 -17.87 -4.32
N SER A 632 26.80 -17.93 -4.51
CA SER A 632 26.19 -18.67 -5.62
C SER A 632 26.49 -18.07 -7.00
N LEU A 633 26.64 -16.73 -7.08
CA LEU A 633 26.99 -15.99 -8.29
C LEU A 633 28.50 -15.96 -8.57
N GLY A 634 29.35 -16.39 -7.63
CA GLY A 634 30.81 -16.28 -7.79
C GLY A 634 31.34 -14.85 -7.62
N ALA A 635 30.76 -14.07 -6.70
CA ALA A 635 31.14 -12.68 -6.45
C ALA A 635 32.56 -12.53 -5.89
N ASP A 636 33.07 -11.30 -5.92
CA ASP A 636 34.41 -10.96 -5.42
C ASP A 636 34.57 -11.41 -3.96
N PHE A 637 35.60 -12.23 -3.72
CA PHE A 637 35.89 -12.81 -2.41
C PHE A 637 36.05 -11.74 -1.32
N SER A 638 36.63 -10.58 -1.65
CA SER A 638 36.79 -9.46 -0.69
C SER A 638 35.45 -8.84 -0.27
N LEU A 639 34.41 -8.90 -1.11
CA LEU A 639 33.07 -8.47 -0.73
C LEU A 639 32.39 -9.51 0.17
N ILE A 640 32.56 -10.80 -0.14
CA ILE A 640 32.08 -11.89 0.70
C ILE A 640 32.72 -11.83 2.10
N GLU A 641 34.03 -11.63 2.20
CA GLU A 641 34.74 -11.47 3.47
C GLU A 641 34.21 -10.30 4.31
N ARG A 642 33.82 -9.19 3.66
CA ARG A 642 33.21 -8.05 4.39
C ARG A 642 31.85 -8.41 4.95
N LEU A 643 31.01 -9.12 4.19
CA LEU A 643 29.71 -9.60 4.68
C LEU A 643 29.90 -10.63 5.81
N ASP A 644 30.87 -11.53 5.68
CA ASP A 644 31.28 -12.45 6.75
C ASP A 644 31.70 -11.71 8.03
N ALA A 645 32.50 -10.66 7.89
CA ALA A 645 32.92 -9.84 9.02
C ALA A 645 31.73 -9.14 9.72
N LEU A 646 30.71 -8.70 8.96
CA LEU A 646 29.47 -8.16 9.53
C LEU A 646 28.69 -9.24 10.29
N LEU A 647 28.56 -10.45 9.72
CA LEU A 647 27.87 -11.56 10.36
C LEU A 647 28.61 -12.11 11.59
N ALA A 648 29.93 -11.96 11.66
CA ALA A 648 30.75 -12.38 12.80
C ALA A 648 30.61 -11.45 14.03
N GLN A 649 30.08 -10.23 13.87
CA GLN A 649 29.82 -9.34 15.00
C GLN A 649 28.78 -9.97 15.95
N SER A 650 28.90 -9.68 17.26
CA SER A 650 28.12 -10.34 18.31
C SER A 650 26.63 -10.36 17.95
N PRO A 651 26.05 -11.55 17.72
CA PRO A 651 24.74 -11.63 17.10
C PRO A 651 23.69 -11.07 18.07
N PRO A 652 22.74 -10.24 17.59
CA PRO A 652 21.48 -10.11 18.30
C PRO A 652 20.89 -11.51 18.52
N ARG A 653 20.19 -11.72 19.64
CA ARG A 653 19.55 -13.01 19.91
C ARG A 653 18.61 -13.34 18.75
N ASP A 654 18.93 -14.39 17.99
CA ASP A 654 18.13 -14.89 16.88
C ASP A 654 16.72 -15.26 17.39
N PRO A 655 15.64 -14.62 16.89
CA PRO A 655 14.28 -14.87 17.37
C PRO A 655 13.83 -16.31 17.11
N LEU A 656 14.30 -16.97 16.05
CA LEU A 656 13.87 -18.32 15.69
C LEU A 656 14.41 -19.38 16.66
N THR A 657 15.57 -19.13 17.30
CA THR A 657 16.18 -20.08 18.24
C THR A 657 15.37 -20.30 19.53
N ARG A 658 14.41 -19.43 19.83
CA ARG A 658 13.56 -19.55 21.04
C ARG A 658 12.27 -20.33 20.78
N LEU A 659 11.90 -20.52 19.53
CA LEU A 659 10.67 -21.21 19.19
C LEU A 659 10.79 -22.68 19.56
N SER A 660 9.74 -23.21 20.19
CA SER A 660 9.58 -24.64 20.39
C SER A 660 9.26 -25.34 19.08
N LYS A 661 9.06 -26.67 19.11
CA LYS A 661 8.56 -27.44 17.97
C LYS A 661 7.36 -26.75 17.32
N THR A 662 7.56 -26.24 16.11
CA THR A 662 6.59 -25.41 15.38
C THR A 662 6.56 -25.89 13.94
N SER A 663 5.37 -26.22 13.46
CA SER A 663 5.10 -26.56 12.07
C SER A 663 4.67 -25.31 11.30
N VAL A 664 5.39 -24.98 10.24
CA VAL A 664 5.17 -23.79 9.41
C VAL A 664 4.84 -24.24 8.00
N ALA A 665 3.77 -23.69 7.41
CA ALA A 665 3.47 -23.85 5.99
C ALA A 665 3.76 -22.56 5.24
N VAL A 666 4.55 -22.62 4.16
CA VAL A 666 4.83 -21.48 3.27
C VAL A 666 4.07 -21.69 1.97
N PHE A 667 3.09 -20.83 1.70
CA PHE A 667 2.28 -20.84 0.48
C PHE A 667 2.85 -19.82 -0.51
N SER A 668 3.41 -20.29 -1.64
CA SER A 668 4.06 -19.43 -2.63
C SER A 668 4.18 -20.11 -3.99
N CYS A 669 3.77 -19.42 -5.06
CA CYS A 669 4.03 -19.88 -6.43
C CYS A 669 5.52 -19.76 -6.83
N ARG A 670 6.36 -19.07 -6.03
CA ARG A 670 7.82 -19.03 -6.20
C ARG A 670 8.49 -20.17 -5.42
N GLU A 671 8.33 -21.39 -5.89
CA GLU A 671 8.79 -22.61 -5.20
C GLU A 671 10.28 -22.57 -4.82
N LYS A 672 11.15 -22.07 -5.71
CA LYS A 672 12.60 -21.98 -5.45
C LYS A 672 12.91 -21.07 -4.25
N ALA A 673 12.34 -19.87 -4.23
CA ALA A 673 12.54 -18.90 -3.14
C ALA A 673 11.97 -19.44 -1.81
N ALA A 674 10.77 -20.01 -1.84
CA ALA A 674 10.15 -20.61 -0.66
C ALA A 674 10.93 -21.81 -0.12
N THR A 675 11.51 -22.64 -0.99
CA THR A 675 12.33 -23.80 -0.61
C THR A 675 13.66 -23.38 0.02
N ARG A 676 14.31 -22.33 -0.51
CA ARG A 676 15.50 -21.75 0.12
C ARG A 676 15.17 -21.17 1.49
N ALA A 677 14.08 -20.42 1.60
CA ALA A 677 13.62 -19.86 2.87
C ALA A 677 13.34 -20.97 3.90
N ALA A 678 12.61 -22.01 3.51
CA ALA A 678 12.32 -23.17 4.35
C ALA A 678 13.59 -23.85 4.85
N SER A 679 14.55 -24.10 3.94
CA SER A 679 15.84 -24.71 4.28
C SER A 679 16.59 -23.86 5.31
N ARG A 680 16.65 -22.55 5.08
CA ARG A 680 17.37 -21.61 5.96
C ARG A 680 16.70 -21.42 7.32
N ILE A 681 15.38 -21.48 7.38
CA ILE A 681 14.63 -21.50 8.65
C ILE A 681 14.99 -22.76 9.45
N MET A 682 14.98 -23.93 8.79
CA MET A 682 15.30 -25.22 9.44
C MET A 682 16.78 -25.33 9.84
N GLU A 683 17.70 -24.67 9.11
CA GLU A 683 19.11 -24.54 9.50
C GLU A 683 19.29 -23.76 10.81
N ARG A 684 18.46 -22.74 11.05
CA ARG A 684 18.52 -21.87 12.24
C ARG A 684 17.87 -22.49 13.46
N ASN A 685 16.86 -23.33 13.26
CA ASN A 685 16.22 -24.09 14.34
C ASN A 685 15.66 -25.42 13.80
N SER A 686 16.29 -26.53 14.18
CA SER A 686 15.90 -27.89 13.77
C SER A 686 14.58 -28.39 14.37
N ASP A 687 14.05 -27.73 15.40
CA ASP A 687 12.72 -28.04 15.94
C ASP A 687 11.59 -27.45 15.08
N ILE A 688 11.89 -26.54 14.16
CA ILE A 688 10.93 -25.99 13.22
C ILE A 688 10.83 -26.91 12.00
N LYS A 689 9.61 -27.28 11.62
CA LYS A 689 9.34 -28.02 10.39
C LYS A 689 8.64 -27.11 9.40
N VAL A 690 9.30 -26.83 8.27
CA VAL A 690 8.71 -25.98 7.22
C VAL A 690 8.22 -26.85 6.06
N THR A 691 6.98 -26.66 5.62
CA THR A 691 6.40 -27.30 4.43
C THR A 691 6.12 -26.22 3.39
N VAL A 692 6.64 -26.39 2.17
CA VAL A 692 6.39 -25.47 1.05
C VAL A 692 5.22 -26.00 0.22
N CYS A 693 4.28 -25.12 -0.11
CA CYS A 693 3.13 -25.41 -0.95
C CYS A 693 3.10 -24.44 -2.13
N SER A 694 3.41 -24.94 -3.32
CA SER A 694 3.48 -24.17 -4.58
C SER A 694 2.23 -24.26 -5.46
N ALA A 695 1.17 -24.89 -4.97
CA ALA A 695 -0.11 -24.95 -5.68
C ALA A 695 -0.72 -23.54 -5.81
N ASP A 696 -1.24 -23.22 -6.99
CA ASP A 696 -1.92 -21.98 -7.35
C ASP A 696 -3.43 -22.01 -7.05
N ARG A 697 -3.99 -23.22 -6.87
CA ARG A 697 -5.41 -23.51 -6.65
C ARG A 697 -5.65 -24.43 -5.46
N MET A 698 -6.85 -24.33 -4.89
CA MET A 698 -7.25 -25.14 -3.74
C MET A 698 -7.35 -26.63 -4.12
N ASN A 699 -6.71 -27.50 -3.34
CA ASN A 699 -6.81 -28.95 -3.45
C ASN A 699 -6.61 -29.62 -2.08
N ASP A 700 -6.76 -30.95 -2.00
CA ASP A 700 -6.65 -31.69 -0.75
C ASP A 700 -5.27 -31.55 -0.09
N HIS A 701 -4.21 -31.42 -0.89
CA HIS A 701 -2.86 -31.19 -0.38
C HIS A 701 -2.74 -29.80 0.28
N VAL A 702 -3.26 -28.76 -0.36
CA VAL A 702 -3.32 -27.40 0.21
C VAL A 702 -4.13 -27.39 1.51
N LYS A 703 -5.33 -28.03 1.51
CA LYS A 703 -6.19 -28.17 2.70
C LYS A 703 -5.41 -28.84 3.85
N ALA A 704 -4.69 -29.91 3.54
CA ALA A 704 -3.89 -30.64 4.52
C ALA A 704 -2.69 -29.82 5.05
N CYS A 705 -1.98 -29.08 4.19
CA CYS A 705 -0.90 -28.20 4.61
C CYS A 705 -1.39 -27.11 5.56
N ALA A 706 -2.51 -26.46 5.24
CA ALA A 706 -3.11 -25.41 6.06
C ALA A 706 -3.63 -25.94 7.41
N SER A 707 -4.27 -27.10 7.42
CA SER A 707 -4.87 -27.68 8.64
C SER A 707 -3.84 -28.21 9.63
N ASN A 708 -2.66 -28.63 9.15
CA ASN A 708 -1.64 -29.31 9.94
C ASN A 708 -0.43 -28.41 10.30
N CYS A 709 -0.54 -27.10 10.11
CA CYS A 709 0.51 -26.14 10.52
C CYS A 709 0.09 -25.31 11.75
N ASP A 710 1.07 -24.95 12.57
CA ASP A 710 0.92 -24.00 13.67
C ASP A 710 0.93 -22.54 13.18
N LEU A 711 1.60 -22.30 12.05
CA LEU A 711 1.71 -20.99 11.40
C LEU A 711 1.69 -21.15 9.87
N ALA A 712 0.93 -20.29 9.19
CA ALA A 712 0.99 -20.14 7.74
C ALA A 712 1.67 -18.83 7.35
N ILE A 713 2.61 -18.89 6.41
CA ILE A 713 3.20 -17.74 5.74
C ILE A 713 2.66 -17.73 4.31
N ILE A 714 1.93 -16.69 3.93
CA ILE A 714 1.26 -16.60 2.62
C ILE A 714 1.95 -15.53 1.77
N VAL A 715 2.67 -15.96 0.75
CA VAL A 715 3.41 -15.09 -0.19
C VAL A 715 2.46 -14.58 -1.26
N THR A 716 1.59 -13.67 -0.85
CA THR A 716 0.50 -13.14 -1.65
C THR A 716 0.96 -12.31 -2.85
N ALA A 717 2.23 -11.92 -2.95
CA ALA A 717 2.79 -11.27 -4.15
C ALA A 717 2.78 -12.17 -5.40
N CYS A 718 2.67 -13.50 -5.20
CA CYS A 718 2.65 -14.47 -6.28
C CYS A 718 1.52 -15.51 -6.14
N THR A 719 0.65 -15.36 -5.14
CA THR A 719 -0.40 -16.35 -4.82
C THR A 719 -1.76 -15.77 -5.12
N SER A 720 -2.65 -16.55 -5.76
CA SER A 720 -4.01 -16.10 -6.07
C SER A 720 -4.79 -15.73 -4.79
N HIS A 721 -5.66 -14.72 -4.90
CA HIS A 721 -6.59 -14.36 -3.85
C HIS A 721 -7.52 -15.53 -3.49
N ALA A 722 -7.95 -16.29 -4.49
CA ALA A 722 -8.75 -17.50 -4.31
C ALA A 722 -8.08 -18.53 -3.38
N LEU A 723 -6.78 -18.81 -3.57
CA LEU A 723 -6.06 -19.72 -2.67
C LEU A 723 -5.96 -19.14 -1.26
N THR A 724 -5.61 -17.86 -1.15
CA THR A 724 -5.47 -17.16 0.14
C THR A 724 -6.77 -17.25 0.96
N TYR A 725 -7.91 -17.00 0.33
CA TYR A 725 -9.22 -17.11 0.98
C TYR A 725 -9.63 -18.56 1.22
N GLY A 726 -9.28 -19.47 0.31
CA GLY A 726 -9.59 -20.90 0.42
C GLY A 726 -8.87 -21.58 1.59
N ILE A 727 -7.63 -21.17 1.91
CA ILE A 727 -6.87 -21.76 3.02
C ILE A 727 -7.20 -21.20 4.39
N THR A 728 -7.63 -19.92 4.45
CA THR A 728 -7.94 -19.23 5.71
C THR A 728 -8.87 -20.03 6.64
N PRO A 729 -9.95 -20.66 6.14
CA PRO A 729 -10.78 -21.61 6.88
C PRO A 729 -10.05 -22.66 7.72
N TYR A 730 -8.89 -23.10 7.27
CA TYR A 730 -8.16 -24.25 7.79
C TYR A 730 -7.01 -23.84 8.70
N LEU A 731 -6.72 -22.54 8.81
CA LEU A 731 -5.62 -22.03 9.62
C LEU A 731 -6.00 -22.00 11.11
N GLN A 732 -5.05 -22.38 11.96
CA GLN A 732 -5.23 -22.33 13.42
C GLN A 732 -4.96 -20.94 14.01
N LYS A 733 -4.17 -20.12 13.32
CA LYS A 733 -3.75 -18.78 13.71
C LYS A 733 -3.79 -17.86 12.51
N ASN A 734 -3.76 -16.55 12.77
CA ASN A 734 -3.63 -15.55 11.71
C ASN A 734 -2.36 -15.80 10.89
N PRO A 735 -2.44 -15.80 9.56
CA PRO A 735 -1.28 -15.97 8.71
C PRO A 735 -0.34 -14.75 8.78
N VAL A 736 0.89 -14.97 8.35
CA VAL A 736 1.93 -13.95 8.19
C VAL A 736 2.11 -13.67 6.70
N PHE A 737 2.26 -12.39 6.35
CA PHE A 737 2.40 -11.94 4.97
C PHE A 737 3.76 -11.26 4.77
N PRO A 738 4.66 -11.84 3.97
CA PRO A 738 5.93 -11.21 3.68
C PRO A 738 5.77 -10.02 2.74
N ARG A 739 6.66 -9.04 2.89
CA ARG A 739 6.70 -7.82 2.06
C ARG A 739 7.08 -8.11 0.61
N SER A 740 7.78 -9.22 0.38
CA SER A 740 8.27 -9.63 -0.92
C SER A 740 8.08 -11.12 -1.16
N SER A 741 8.22 -11.52 -2.42
CA SER A 741 8.14 -12.92 -2.84
C SER A 741 9.48 -13.65 -2.77
N GLY A 742 10.55 -12.92 -2.51
CA GLY A 742 11.91 -13.44 -2.35
C GLY A 742 12.15 -14.18 -1.04
N GLU A 743 13.28 -14.87 -0.97
CA GLU A 743 13.67 -15.68 0.19
C GLU A 743 13.75 -14.83 1.47
N THR A 744 14.35 -13.65 1.35
CA THR A 744 14.60 -12.74 2.49
C THR A 744 13.29 -12.27 3.12
N GLY A 745 12.32 -11.84 2.32
CA GLY A 745 11.05 -11.33 2.84
C GLY A 745 10.26 -12.40 3.59
N ILE A 746 10.30 -13.65 3.14
CA ILE A 746 9.67 -14.80 3.83
C ILE A 746 10.29 -14.99 5.22
N ILE A 747 11.63 -14.94 5.31
CA ILE A 747 12.34 -15.14 6.58
C ILE A 747 12.09 -13.97 7.53
N GLU A 748 12.22 -12.72 7.07
CA GLU A 748 12.00 -11.52 7.89
C GLU A 748 10.59 -11.49 8.48
N ALA A 749 9.58 -11.87 7.69
CA ALA A 749 8.21 -11.94 8.16
C ALA A 749 8.03 -13.00 9.26
N PHE A 750 8.73 -14.13 9.16
CA PHE A 750 8.72 -15.15 10.21
C PHE A 750 9.47 -14.70 11.47
N GLU A 751 10.59 -13.98 11.32
CA GLU A 751 11.33 -13.41 12.44
C GLU A 751 10.52 -12.36 13.19
N GLU A 752 9.80 -11.51 12.47
CA GLU A 752 8.90 -10.51 13.06
C GLU A 752 7.81 -11.19 13.89
N TRP A 753 7.15 -12.21 13.34
CA TRP A 753 6.18 -13.01 14.08
C TRP A 753 6.81 -13.67 15.32
N ALA A 754 7.97 -14.29 15.16
CA ALA A 754 8.69 -14.98 16.23
C ALA A 754 9.12 -14.04 17.37
N ALA A 755 9.34 -12.75 17.06
CA ALA A 755 9.65 -11.75 18.07
C ALA A 755 8.44 -11.34 18.93
N THR A 756 7.22 -11.63 18.49
CA THR A 756 5.96 -11.31 19.21
C THR A 756 5.46 -12.42 20.13
N VAL A 757 5.96 -13.64 19.95
CA VAL A 757 5.61 -14.84 20.74
C VAL A 757 6.63 -15.05 21.84
#